data_AF-A0A7W0ZSS0-F1
#
_entry.id   AF-A0A7W0ZSS0-F1
#
_cell.length_a   1.000
_cell.length_b   1.000
_cell.length_c   1.000
_cell.angle_alpha   90.00
_cell.angle_beta   90.00
_cell.angle_gamma   90.00
#
_symmetry.space_group_name_H-M   'P 1'
#
loop_
_entity.id
_entity.type
_entity.pdbx_description
1 polymer ?
#
loop_
_entity_poly.entity_id
_entity_poly.type
_entity_poly.pdbx_seq_one_letter_code
_entity_poly.pdbx_strand_id
1 'polypeptide(L)'
;MTEDEAIAAIQRAARGVAPAELFAAALLDGVTVPSTRTGSAALAEVYADGDALLAAVTQGEHAAIAAAMRGLARLDGEVVVVPALVFVHEGKGELRRAATFALARSQSSAALDALLSALEPGSTIPRGALDRSVHPDATKRVRAVLLDTGVTMFAVRPRPDLADWSSLSSDEQQALLAMQPTGGPTAELQRAQNAIAVLGARGDQGSLELILRIFESHPDDRLRLRCAHALAAISDPRATAALDRRWADADSSISTIAVRAGLLRDVATAWSRFAAHTTAIMSRVGTHVDVAIVATLLYVLHGGFSPRRFPPDGDPLVIEPRFVDFAVQVRHDDGVGDAARMLLEELPRDQLLALIEKYPRVVKVAAAVPVPTRADFLARYERGEHAAWDELCTHADAIAQHPDLALEAAAVAGALMRRVRNNANIVRSTLIAGGAKVASECEPASTGDLARLIGVVGPLPVALDAFWRTVGSIAFVPGDSTRYDYGSCSLEDEGLSLIALDPLEVCGPDVSEIIQDYEARIAASHREIVGGFSLDFAPDFLHKQDISGGPPYAIELPPRSLRAAVDPDVMFERHQTTLVGYLRIAFAWGGFPLLSVASLPFTEIGFNERAAFRGVKGPWAAPAERLRAKLCRDLLSF
;
A
#
# COMPACT_ATOMS: atom_id res chain seq x y z
N MET A 1 -38.28 -28.32 6.07
CA MET A 1 -37.28 -29.37 6.29
C MET A 1 -36.32 -28.82 7.32
N THR A 2 -36.13 -29.51 8.44
CA THR A 2 -35.15 -29.12 9.48
C THR A 2 -33.73 -29.51 9.07
N GLU A 3 -32.71 -29.01 9.78
CA GLU A 3 -31.31 -29.43 9.60
C GLU A 3 -31.15 -30.96 9.68
N ASP A 4 -31.73 -31.61 10.68
CA ASP A 4 -31.67 -33.08 10.86
C ASP A 4 -32.33 -33.84 9.70
N GLU A 5 -33.47 -33.33 9.19
CA GLU A 5 -34.13 -33.91 8.02
C GLU A 5 -33.29 -33.73 6.75
N ALA A 6 -32.58 -32.61 6.62
CA ALA A 6 -31.65 -32.37 5.52
C ALA A 6 -30.43 -33.30 5.60
N ILE A 7 -29.85 -33.50 6.78
CA ILE A 7 -28.79 -34.50 7.01
C ILE A 7 -29.28 -35.90 6.62
N ALA A 8 -30.44 -36.31 7.11
CA ALA A 8 -31.02 -37.61 6.80
C ALA A 8 -31.30 -37.79 5.29
N ALA A 9 -31.69 -36.72 4.59
CA ALA A 9 -31.86 -36.73 3.15
C ALA A 9 -30.53 -36.94 2.41
N ILE A 10 -29.46 -36.22 2.79
CA ILE A 10 -28.12 -36.40 2.21
C ILE A 10 -27.60 -37.82 2.48
N GLN A 11 -27.76 -38.33 3.69
CA GLN A 11 -27.37 -39.70 4.05
C GLN A 11 -28.09 -40.75 3.20
N ARG A 12 -29.39 -40.56 2.96
CA ARG A 12 -30.19 -41.47 2.14
C ARG A 12 -29.75 -41.43 0.67
N ALA A 13 -29.51 -40.24 0.14
CA ALA A 13 -28.99 -40.06 -1.21
C ALA A 13 -27.59 -40.68 -1.38
N ALA A 14 -26.69 -40.46 -0.42
CA ALA A 14 -25.34 -41.00 -0.43
C ALA A 14 -25.33 -42.55 -0.46
N ARG A 15 -26.24 -43.20 0.29
CA ARG A 15 -26.40 -44.67 0.26
C ARG A 15 -26.92 -45.22 -1.08
N GLY A 16 -27.52 -44.36 -1.91
CA GLY A 16 -28.00 -44.74 -3.24
C GLY A 16 -26.92 -44.71 -4.33
N VAL A 17 -25.72 -44.23 -4.02
CA VAL A 17 -24.59 -44.09 -4.95
C VAL A 17 -23.47 -45.04 -4.55
N ALA A 18 -22.73 -45.58 -5.52
CA ALA A 18 -21.56 -46.39 -5.23
C ALA A 18 -20.51 -45.55 -4.44
N PRO A 19 -19.96 -46.04 -3.31
CA PRO A 19 -19.06 -45.25 -2.46
C PRO A 19 -17.86 -44.68 -3.21
N ALA A 20 -17.22 -45.48 -4.08
CA ALA A 20 -16.10 -45.05 -4.91
C ALA A 20 -16.47 -43.92 -5.89
N GLU A 21 -17.69 -43.94 -6.44
CA GLU A 21 -18.19 -42.91 -7.35
C GLU A 21 -18.46 -41.60 -6.62
N LEU A 22 -19.09 -41.66 -5.44
CA LEU A 22 -19.32 -40.49 -4.58
C LEU A 22 -17.99 -39.82 -4.17
N PHE A 23 -17.00 -40.62 -3.79
CA PHE A 23 -15.69 -40.13 -3.40
C PHE A 23 -14.92 -39.50 -4.56
N ALA A 24 -14.90 -40.16 -5.73
CA ALA A 24 -14.29 -39.61 -6.93
C ALA A 24 -14.97 -38.29 -7.35
N ALA A 25 -16.30 -38.20 -7.25
CA ALA A 25 -17.04 -36.99 -7.55
C ALA A 25 -16.68 -35.85 -6.58
N ALA A 26 -16.56 -36.14 -5.28
CA ALA A 26 -16.17 -35.14 -4.28
C ALA A 26 -14.71 -34.67 -4.46
N LEU A 27 -13.79 -35.57 -4.82
CA LEU A 27 -12.40 -35.22 -5.15
C LEU A 27 -12.32 -34.31 -6.37
N LEU A 28 -13.07 -34.62 -7.44
CA LEU A 28 -13.11 -33.80 -8.66
C LEU A 28 -13.72 -32.42 -8.46
N ASP A 29 -14.51 -32.24 -7.39
CA ASP A 29 -15.00 -30.92 -7.01
C ASP A 29 -13.96 -30.16 -6.16
N GLY A 30 -12.85 -30.79 -5.76
CA GLY A 30 -11.79 -30.16 -4.97
C GLY A 30 -12.28 -29.85 -3.55
N VAL A 31 -13.00 -30.78 -2.93
CA VAL A 31 -13.42 -30.64 -1.53
C VAL A 31 -12.20 -30.68 -0.61
N THR A 32 -12.11 -29.69 0.28
CA THR A 32 -11.21 -29.71 1.42
C THR A 32 -12.02 -29.87 2.71
N VAL A 33 -11.42 -30.52 3.70
CA VAL A 33 -12.07 -30.85 4.97
C VAL A 33 -11.28 -30.20 6.12
N PRO A 34 -11.94 -29.58 7.11
CA PRO A 34 -11.25 -29.06 8.28
C PRO A 34 -10.40 -30.14 8.95
N SER A 35 -9.13 -29.82 9.22
CA SER A 35 -8.18 -30.70 9.89
C SER A 35 -7.64 -30.02 11.13
N THR A 36 -7.58 -30.77 12.24
CA THR A 36 -7.02 -30.27 13.50
C THR A 36 -5.53 -29.93 13.42
N ARG A 37 -4.82 -30.42 12.40
CA ARG A 37 -3.37 -30.19 12.24
C ARG A 37 -3.04 -28.99 11.34
N THR A 38 -3.80 -28.78 10.28
CA THR A 38 -3.46 -27.84 9.18
C THR A 38 -4.55 -26.80 8.92
N GLY A 39 -5.64 -26.80 9.69
CA GLY A 39 -6.82 -25.96 9.45
C GLY A 39 -7.72 -26.50 8.33
N SER A 40 -7.12 -26.99 7.23
CA SER A 40 -7.81 -27.63 6.10
C SER A 40 -6.90 -28.70 5.48
N ALA A 41 -7.46 -29.84 5.08
CA ALA A 41 -6.77 -30.96 4.44
C ALA A 41 -7.51 -31.39 3.17
N ALA A 42 -6.81 -32.01 2.22
CA ALA A 42 -7.48 -32.58 1.04
C ALA A 42 -8.38 -33.76 1.46
N LEU A 43 -9.50 -33.98 0.76
CA LEU A 43 -10.44 -35.05 1.12
C LEU A 43 -9.77 -36.43 1.27
N ALA A 44 -8.83 -36.77 0.38
CA ALA A 44 -8.09 -38.03 0.39
C ALA A 44 -7.09 -38.16 1.57
N GLU A 45 -6.74 -37.07 2.24
CA GLU A 45 -5.92 -37.10 3.45
C GLU A 45 -6.75 -37.41 4.70
N VAL A 46 -8.07 -37.19 4.63
CA VAL A 46 -8.99 -37.36 5.76
C VAL A 46 -9.76 -38.67 5.66
N TYR A 47 -10.24 -39.04 4.47
CA TYR A 47 -10.94 -40.29 4.22
C TYR A 47 -10.16 -41.12 3.21
N ALA A 48 -9.80 -42.34 3.60
CA ALA A 48 -8.93 -43.22 2.80
C ALA A 48 -9.57 -43.64 1.47
N ASP A 49 -10.89 -43.81 1.45
CA ASP A 49 -11.67 -44.23 0.28
C ASP A 49 -13.15 -43.80 0.42
N GLY A 50 -13.97 -44.24 -0.53
CA GLY A 50 -15.39 -43.94 -0.53
C GLY A 50 -16.20 -44.63 0.56
N ASP A 51 -15.78 -45.81 1.02
CA ASP A 51 -16.46 -46.51 2.12
C ASP A 51 -16.24 -45.76 3.44
N ALA A 52 -15.02 -45.26 3.67
CA ALA A 52 -14.71 -44.40 4.82
C ALA A 52 -15.53 -43.10 4.79
N LEU A 53 -15.66 -42.44 3.64
CA LEU A 53 -16.49 -41.26 3.48
C LEU A 53 -17.98 -41.58 3.77
N LEU A 54 -18.54 -42.65 3.19
CA LEU A 54 -19.93 -43.01 3.38
C LEU A 54 -20.25 -43.40 4.84
N ALA A 55 -19.32 -44.07 5.52
CA ALA A 55 -19.44 -44.39 6.94
C ALA A 55 -19.53 -43.12 7.78
N ALA A 56 -18.64 -42.15 7.55
CA ALA A 56 -18.64 -40.87 8.24
C ALA A 56 -19.90 -40.03 7.96
N VAL A 57 -20.39 -40.02 6.71
CA VAL A 57 -21.68 -39.41 6.33
C VAL A 57 -22.83 -40.03 7.15
N THR A 58 -22.84 -41.36 7.26
CA THR A 58 -23.88 -42.09 8.01
C THR A 58 -23.84 -41.81 9.51
N GLN A 59 -22.65 -41.51 10.05
CA GLN A 59 -22.47 -41.09 11.45
C GLN A 59 -22.86 -39.62 11.70
N GLY A 60 -23.15 -38.86 10.66
CA GLY A 60 -23.58 -37.46 10.78
C GLY A 60 -22.41 -36.48 10.88
N GLU A 61 -21.19 -36.85 10.50
CA GLU A 61 -20.06 -35.93 10.53
C GLU A 61 -20.27 -34.77 9.55
N HIS A 62 -20.26 -33.52 10.03
CA HIS A 62 -20.54 -32.34 9.20
C HIS A 62 -19.58 -32.20 8.02
N ALA A 63 -18.30 -32.51 8.23
CA ALA A 63 -17.28 -32.51 7.17
C ALA A 63 -17.58 -33.55 6.08
N ALA A 64 -17.94 -34.78 6.48
CA ALA A 64 -18.30 -35.84 5.57
C ALA A 64 -19.60 -35.52 4.81
N ILE A 65 -20.62 -34.98 5.50
CA ILE A 65 -21.88 -34.51 4.90
C ILE A 65 -21.60 -33.41 3.87
N ALA A 66 -20.75 -32.43 4.20
CA ALA A 66 -20.36 -31.37 3.28
C ALA A 66 -19.67 -31.92 2.02
N ALA A 67 -18.75 -32.88 2.19
CA ALA A 67 -18.06 -33.55 1.08
C ALA A 67 -19.02 -34.37 0.20
N ALA A 68 -19.86 -35.18 0.83
CA ALA A 68 -20.85 -36.01 0.13
C ALA A 68 -21.90 -35.16 -0.59
N MET A 69 -22.34 -34.05 -0.01
CA MET A 69 -23.27 -33.13 -0.66
C MET A 69 -22.70 -32.57 -1.97
N ARG A 70 -21.41 -32.19 -1.98
CA ARG A 70 -20.74 -31.74 -3.20
C ARG A 70 -20.51 -32.86 -4.22
N GLY A 71 -20.17 -34.06 -3.75
CA GLY A 71 -20.09 -35.25 -4.60
C GLY A 71 -21.42 -35.60 -5.27
N LEU A 72 -22.50 -35.65 -4.48
CA LEU A 72 -23.87 -35.87 -4.96
C LEU A 72 -24.31 -34.79 -5.94
N ALA A 73 -24.08 -33.51 -5.63
CA ALA A 73 -24.42 -32.40 -6.53
C ALA A 73 -23.76 -32.51 -7.91
N ARG A 74 -22.55 -33.08 -7.96
CA ARG A 74 -21.81 -33.31 -9.20
C ARG A 74 -22.41 -34.46 -10.02
N LEU A 75 -22.95 -35.48 -9.36
CA LEU A 75 -23.56 -36.65 -10.00
C LEU A 75 -24.99 -36.35 -10.45
N ASP A 76 -25.79 -35.78 -9.56
CA ASP A 76 -27.15 -35.32 -9.81
C ASP A 76 -27.45 -34.09 -8.94
N GLY A 77 -27.40 -32.91 -9.56
CA GLY A 77 -27.61 -31.63 -8.89
C GLY A 77 -28.98 -31.50 -8.24
N GLU A 78 -30.01 -32.21 -8.72
CA GLU A 78 -31.39 -32.05 -8.25
C GLU A 78 -31.65 -32.78 -6.93
N VAL A 79 -30.93 -33.90 -6.69
CA VAL A 79 -31.06 -34.71 -5.47
C VAL A 79 -30.73 -33.93 -4.20
N VAL A 80 -29.89 -32.91 -4.30
CA VAL A 80 -29.39 -32.14 -3.15
C VAL A 80 -30.04 -30.78 -2.97
N VAL A 81 -30.94 -30.33 -3.87
CA VAL A 81 -31.46 -28.95 -3.84
C VAL A 81 -32.17 -28.62 -2.53
N VAL A 82 -33.14 -29.45 -2.14
CA VAL A 82 -33.94 -29.22 -0.94
C VAL A 82 -33.07 -29.23 0.34
N PRO A 83 -32.23 -30.25 0.60
CA PRO A 83 -31.36 -30.23 1.78
C PRO A 83 -30.32 -29.11 1.72
N ALA A 84 -29.78 -28.77 0.55
CA ALA A 84 -28.82 -27.68 0.43
C ALA A 84 -29.44 -26.30 0.70
N LEU A 85 -30.69 -26.06 0.29
CA LEU A 85 -31.41 -24.82 0.64
C LEU A 85 -31.55 -24.65 2.16
N VAL A 86 -31.84 -25.73 2.89
CA VAL A 86 -31.87 -25.71 4.36
C VAL A 86 -30.51 -25.30 4.93
N PHE A 87 -29.42 -25.92 4.48
CA PHE A 87 -28.08 -25.58 4.97
C PHE A 87 -27.59 -24.19 4.56
N VAL A 88 -28.07 -23.62 3.45
CA VAL A 88 -27.77 -22.23 3.08
C VAL A 88 -28.39 -21.26 4.09
N HIS A 89 -29.61 -21.52 4.56
CA HIS A 89 -30.32 -20.66 5.50
C HIS A 89 -29.92 -20.91 6.96
N GLU A 90 -29.85 -22.18 7.38
CA GLU A 90 -29.70 -22.57 8.79
C GLU A 90 -28.27 -23.05 9.11
N GLY A 91 -27.60 -23.68 8.14
CA GLY A 91 -26.29 -24.28 8.32
C GLY A 91 -25.20 -23.26 8.65
N LYS A 92 -24.10 -23.72 9.28
CA LYS A 92 -22.97 -22.88 9.69
C LYS A 92 -21.66 -23.38 9.07
N GLY A 93 -20.71 -22.47 8.90
CA GLY A 93 -19.35 -22.78 8.45
C GLY A 93 -19.30 -23.57 7.14
N GLU A 94 -18.65 -24.72 7.17
CA GLU A 94 -18.41 -25.56 5.98
C GLU A 94 -19.67 -26.17 5.38
N LEU A 95 -20.70 -26.50 6.18
CA LEU A 95 -21.96 -27.02 5.64
C LEU A 95 -22.67 -26.00 4.76
N ARG A 96 -22.74 -24.74 5.20
CA ARG A 96 -23.32 -23.64 4.40
C ARG A 96 -22.54 -23.42 3.11
N ARG A 97 -21.21 -23.43 3.20
CA ARG A 97 -20.31 -23.27 2.04
C ARG A 97 -20.50 -24.41 1.04
N ALA A 98 -20.49 -25.66 1.50
CA ALA A 98 -20.70 -26.84 0.68
C ALA A 98 -22.07 -26.86 0.02
N ALA A 99 -23.13 -26.53 0.77
CA ALA A 99 -24.49 -26.41 0.26
C ALA A 99 -24.60 -25.34 -0.84
N THR A 100 -23.96 -24.20 -0.65
CA THR A 100 -23.91 -23.13 -1.65
C THR A 100 -23.27 -23.63 -2.96
N PHE A 101 -22.13 -24.33 -2.91
CA PHE A 101 -21.50 -24.89 -4.10
C PHE A 101 -22.29 -26.07 -4.69
N ALA A 102 -23.01 -26.83 -3.87
CA ALA A 102 -23.91 -27.88 -4.34
C ALA A 102 -25.08 -27.29 -5.16
N LEU A 103 -25.71 -26.21 -4.67
CA LEU A 103 -26.76 -25.49 -5.42
C LEU A 103 -26.26 -24.95 -6.76
N ALA A 104 -24.98 -24.59 -6.89
CA ALA A 104 -24.41 -24.15 -8.15
C ALA A 104 -24.43 -25.25 -9.24
N ARG A 105 -24.57 -26.52 -8.89
CA ARG A 105 -24.67 -27.64 -9.84
C ARG A 105 -26.11 -27.98 -10.23
N SER A 106 -27.12 -27.32 -9.65
CA SER A 106 -28.53 -27.53 -9.97
C SER A 106 -29.02 -26.59 -11.08
N GLN A 107 -30.02 -27.06 -11.83
CA GLN A 107 -30.78 -26.25 -12.79
C GLN A 107 -32.10 -25.72 -12.21
N SER A 108 -32.36 -25.95 -10.91
CA SER A 108 -33.54 -25.47 -10.20
C SER A 108 -33.53 -23.95 -10.05
N SER A 109 -34.66 -23.31 -10.38
CA SER A 109 -34.81 -21.87 -10.18
C SER A 109 -34.73 -21.46 -8.70
N ALA A 110 -35.16 -22.33 -7.78
CA ALA A 110 -35.04 -22.08 -6.34
C ALA A 110 -33.56 -22.08 -5.88
N ALA A 111 -32.74 -22.97 -6.46
CA ALA A 111 -31.30 -22.97 -6.22
C ALA A 111 -30.67 -21.65 -6.72
N LEU A 112 -31.05 -21.19 -7.92
CA LEU A 112 -30.57 -19.92 -8.45
C LEU A 112 -31.05 -18.71 -7.62
N ASP A 113 -32.29 -18.70 -7.13
CA ASP A 113 -32.81 -17.65 -6.24
C ASP A 113 -31.97 -17.50 -4.98
N ALA A 114 -31.62 -18.63 -4.33
CA ALA A 114 -30.74 -18.62 -3.18
C ALA A 114 -29.34 -18.09 -3.53
N LEU A 115 -28.76 -18.53 -4.66
CA LEU A 115 -27.43 -18.08 -5.09
C LEU A 115 -27.39 -16.60 -5.44
N LEU A 116 -28.46 -16.02 -5.98
CA LEU A 116 -28.52 -14.58 -6.28
C LEU A 116 -28.40 -13.71 -5.03
N SER A 117 -28.76 -14.23 -3.86
CA SER A 117 -28.54 -13.54 -2.59
C SER A 117 -27.04 -13.35 -2.26
N ALA A 118 -26.12 -14.01 -2.98
CA ALA A 118 -24.68 -13.73 -2.93
C ALA A 118 -24.30 -12.32 -3.44
N LEU A 119 -25.20 -11.67 -4.18
CA LEU A 119 -25.00 -10.32 -4.67
C LEU A 119 -25.27 -9.27 -3.59
N GLU A 120 -26.03 -9.59 -2.55
CA GLU A 120 -26.36 -8.65 -1.49
C GLU A 120 -25.15 -8.26 -0.63
N PRO A 121 -25.08 -6.99 -0.18
CA PRO A 121 -24.10 -6.58 0.82
C PRO A 121 -24.21 -7.42 2.09
N GLY A 122 -23.07 -7.87 2.63
CA GLY A 122 -23.03 -8.69 3.84
C GLY A 122 -23.49 -10.14 3.66
N SER A 123 -23.76 -10.59 2.44
CA SER A 123 -24.13 -11.98 2.17
C SER A 123 -23.04 -12.95 2.62
N THR A 124 -23.46 -14.01 3.31
CA THR A 124 -22.57 -15.10 3.72
C THR A 124 -22.41 -16.18 2.64
N ILE A 125 -23.16 -16.07 1.54
CA ILE A 125 -23.13 -16.98 0.40
C ILE A 125 -21.93 -16.62 -0.47
N PRO A 126 -20.95 -17.53 -0.65
CA PRO A 126 -19.79 -17.24 -1.49
C PRO A 126 -20.20 -16.92 -2.94
N ARG A 127 -19.86 -15.71 -3.41
CA ARG A 127 -20.07 -15.29 -4.82
C ARG A 127 -19.54 -16.33 -5.83
N GLY A 128 -18.43 -17.00 -5.51
CA GLY A 128 -17.83 -18.03 -6.35
C GLY A 128 -18.74 -19.22 -6.69
N ALA A 129 -19.82 -19.46 -5.93
CA ALA A 129 -20.82 -20.45 -6.31
C ALA A 129 -21.74 -19.94 -7.42
N LEU A 130 -22.14 -18.67 -7.39
CA LEU A 130 -22.92 -18.06 -8.45
C LEU A 130 -22.10 -17.97 -9.76
N ASP A 131 -20.80 -17.67 -9.67
CA ASP A 131 -19.87 -17.72 -10.81
C ASP A 131 -19.94 -19.08 -11.53
N ARG A 132 -20.02 -20.17 -10.75
CA ARG A 132 -20.03 -21.57 -11.21
C ARG A 132 -21.42 -22.16 -11.47
N SER A 133 -22.48 -21.36 -11.33
CA SER A 133 -23.85 -21.86 -11.50
C SER A 133 -24.06 -22.44 -12.91
N VAL A 134 -24.59 -23.66 -12.98
CA VAL A 134 -24.95 -24.34 -14.24
C VAL A 134 -26.35 -23.99 -14.72
N HIS A 135 -27.12 -23.22 -13.94
CA HIS A 135 -28.48 -22.81 -14.33
C HIS A 135 -28.44 -21.95 -15.60
N PRO A 136 -29.26 -22.24 -16.64
CA PRO A 136 -29.19 -21.54 -17.93
C PRO A 136 -29.48 -20.03 -17.83
N ASP A 137 -30.41 -19.62 -16.96
CA ASP A 137 -30.72 -18.20 -16.75
C ASP A 137 -29.79 -17.45 -15.79
N ALA A 138 -28.75 -18.08 -15.20
CA ALA A 138 -27.93 -17.42 -14.18
C ALA A 138 -27.34 -16.10 -14.67
N THR A 139 -26.70 -16.10 -15.84
CA THR A 139 -26.11 -14.89 -16.44
C THR A 139 -27.17 -13.82 -16.72
N LYS A 140 -28.34 -14.22 -17.27
CA LYS A 140 -29.45 -13.30 -17.57
C LYS A 140 -29.98 -12.62 -16.30
N ARG A 141 -30.13 -13.37 -15.21
CA ARG A 141 -30.63 -12.83 -13.93
C ARG A 141 -29.61 -11.95 -13.24
N VAL A 142 -28.32 -12.29 -13.28
CA VAL A 142 -27.25 -11.42 -12.76
C VAL A 142 -27.22 -10.09 -13.52
N ARG A 143 -27.39 -10.11 -14.85
CA ARG A 143 -27.51 -8.88 -15.65
C ARG A 143 -28.71 -8.04 -15.23
N ALA A 144 -29.87 -8.68 -14.98
CA ALA A 144 -31.05 -7.99 -14.48
C ALA A 144 -30.80 -7.32 -13.12
N VAL A 145 -30.10 -8.00 -12.20
CA VAL A 145 -29.70 -7.42 -10.91
C VAL A 145 -28.77 -6.22 -11.10
N LEU A 146 -27.77 -6.30 -11.99
CA LEU A 146 -26.90 -5.16 -12.28
C LEU A 146 -27.71 -3.95 -12.79
N LEU A 147 -28.68 -4.16 -13.67
CA LEU A 147 -29.52 -3.07 -14.18
C LEU A 147 -30.43 -2.48 -13.08
N ASP A 148 -30.93 -3.31 -12.17
CA ASP A 148 -31.79 -2.91 -11.05
C ASP A 148 -31.09 -2.02 -10.01
N THR A 149 -29.76 -2.10 -9.91
CA THR A 149 -28.98 -1.27 -8.96
C THR A 149 -29.04 0.23 -9.26
N GLY A 150 -29.43 0.62 -10.49
CA GLY A 150 -29.48 2.03 -10.91
C GLY A 150 -28.11 2.70 -11.11
N VAL A 151 -27.01 2.11 -10.66
CA VAL A 151 -25.65 2.69 -10.81
C VAL A 151 -25.15 2.68 -12.25
N THR A 152 -25.90 2.06 -13.17
CA THR A 152 -25.61 2.07 -14.61
C THR A 152 -26.05 3.37 -15.30
N MET A 153 -26.80 4.23 -14.60
CA MET A 153 -27.28 5.52 -15.08
C MET A 153 -26.44 6.65 -14.48
N PHE A 154 -25.50 7.16 -15.26
CA PHE A 154 -24.57 8.22 -14.84
C PHE A 154 -24.23 9.13 -16.02
N ALA A 155 -23.83 10.38 -15.71
CA ALA A 155 -23.32 11.29 -16.70
C ALA A 155 -22.00 10.74 -17.25
N VAL A 156 -21.94 10.52 -18.57
CA VAL A 156 -20.73 10.04 -19.24
C VAL A 156 -19.72 11.18 -19.27
N ARG A 157 -18.63 11.02 -18.53
CA ARG A 157 -17.46 11.89 -18.63
C ARG A 157 -16.26 11.01 -18.96
N PRO A 158 -15.57 11.23 -20.09
CA PRO A 158 -14.35 10.50 -20.38
C PRO A 158 -13.37 10.66 -19.22
N ARG A 159 -12.85 9.55 -18.70
CA ARG A 159 -11.78 9.60 -17.72
C ARG A 159 -10.46 9.84 -18.45
N PRO A 160 -9.70 10.88 -18.08
CA PRO A 160 -8.37 11.09 -18.65
C PRO A 160 -7.51 9.85 -18.41
N ASP A 161 -6.70 9.46 -19.39
CA ASP A 161 -5.55 8.59 -19.13
C ASP A 161 -4.45 9.37 -18.39
N LEU A 162 -3.29 8.77 -18.08
CA LEU A 162 -2.22 9.48 -17.37
C LEU A 162 -1.64 10.64 -18.19
N ALA A 163 -1.59 10.52 -19.52
CA ALA A 163 -1.09 11.59 -20.39
C ALA A 163 -2.05 12.78 -20.33
N ASP A 164 -3.35 12.53 -20.52
CA ASP A 164 -4.41 13.52 -20.35
C ASP A 164 -4.36 14.11 -18.93
N TRP A 165 -4.24 13.28 -17.89
CA TRP A 165 -4.20 13.69 -16.49
C TRP A 165 -3.04 14.64 -16.21
N SER A 166 -1.85 14.33 -16.73
CA SER A 166 -0.65 15.17 -16.58
C SER A 166 -0.78 16.53 -17.28
N SER A 167 -1.64 16.62 -18.29
CA SER A 167 -1.92 17.86 -19.00
C SER A 167 -2.96 18.74 -18.30
N LEU A 168 -3.71 18.18 -17.34
CA LEU A 168 -4.68 18.91 -16.53
C LEU A 168 -3.98 19.82 -15.53
N SER A 169 -4.58 20.98 -15.27
CA SER A 169 -4.18 21.85 -14.17
C SER A 169 -4.41 21.17 -12.81
N SER A 170 -3.68 21.61 -11.77
CA SER A 170 -3.86 21.10 -10.41
C SER A 170 -5.32 21.23 -9.92
N ASP A 171 -6.02 22.29 -10.31
CA ASP A 171 -7.43 22.51 -9.97
C ASP A 171 -8.36 21.50 -10.66
N GLU A 172 -8.08 21.15 -11.92
CA GLU A 172 -8.83 20.13 -12.66
C GLU A 172 -8.58 18.72 -12.09
N GLN A 173 -7.33 18.41 -11.75
CA GLN A 173 -6.98 17.16 -11.07
C GLN A 173 -7.69 17.06 -9.71
N GLN A 174 -7.65 18.12 -8.90
CA GLN A 174 -8.36 18.18 -7.62
C GLN A 174 -9.87 18.08 -7.79
N ALA A 175 -10.45 18.72 -8.80
CA ALA A 175 -11.88 18.58 -9.11
C ALA A 175 -12.25 17.15 -9.50
N LEU A 176 -11.39 16.43 -10.23
CA LEU A 176 -11.59 15.02 -10.56
C LEU A 176 -11.46 14.09 -9.36
N LEU A 177 -10.50 14.36 -8.47
CA LEU A 177 -10.34 13.62 -7.21
C LEU A 177 -11.50 13.86 -6.25
N ALA A 178 -11.97 15.11 -6.13
CA ALA A 178 -13.10 15.47 -5.29
C ALA A 178 -14.45 14.86 -5.73
N MET A 179 -14.54 14.39 -6.99
CA MET A 179 -15.71 13.63 -7.45
C MET A 179 -15.71 12.18 -6.95
N GLN A 180 -14.59 11.68 -6.41
CA GLN A 180 -14.58 10.33 -5.82
C GLN A 180 -15.42 10.34 -4.54
N PRO A 181 -16.40 9.44 -4.40
CA PRO A 181 -17.19 9.36 -3.19
C PRO A 181 -16.31 9.03 -1.98
N THR A 182 -16.43 9.80 -0.91
CA THR A 182 -15.79 9.48 0.37
C THR A 182 -16.64 8.46 1.13
N GLY A 183 -15.99 7.59 1.90
CA GLY A 183 -16.65 6.56 2.71
C GLY A 183 -16.82 5.20 2.02
N GLY A 184 -17.50 4.28 2.72
CA GLY A 184 -17.74 2.92 2.24
C GLY A 184 -18.66 2.87 0.99
N PRO A 185 -18.65 1.76 0.24
CA PRO A 185 -19.58 1.59 -0.87
C PRO A 185 -21.04 1.52 -0.35
N THR A 186 -21.98 2.10 -1.08
CA THR A 186 -23.41 1.90 -0.79
C THR A 186 -23.81 0.45 -1.05
N ALA A 187 -24.98 0.05 -0.54
CA ALA A 187 -25.51 -1.29 -0.77
C ALA A 187 -25.66 -1.60 -2.26
N GLU A 188 -26.17 -0.63 -3.03
CA GLU A 188 -26.39 -0.72 -4.47
C GLU A 188 -25.07 -0.83 -5.23
N LEU A 189 -24.06 -0.04 -4.84
CA LEU A 189 -22.73 -0.10 -5.44
C LEU A 189 -22.08 -1.45 -5.18
N GLN A 190 -22.12 -1.95 -3.95
CA GLN A 190 -21.56 -3.26 -3.59
C GLN A 190 -22.26 -4.39 -4.35
N ARG A 191 -23.58 -4.30 -4.50
CA ARG A 191 -24.39 -5.25 -5.29
C ARG A 191 -24.00 -5.22 -6.78
N ALA A 192 -23.80 -4.04 -7.35
CA ALA A 192 -23.33 -3.87 -8.73
C ALA A 192 -21.91 -4.43 -8.93
N GLN A 193 -20.99 -4.15 -8.01
CA GLN A 193 -19.64 -4.70 -8.00
C GLN A 193 -19.65 -6.23 -7.98
N ASN A 194 -20.52 -6.83 -7.15
CA ASN A 194 -20.69 -8.28 -7.08
C ASN A 194 -21.23 -8.83 -8.41
N ALA A 195 -22.24 -8.19 -9.00
CA ALA A 195 -22.81 -8.63 -10.27
C ALA A 195 -21.80 -8.54 -11.42
N ILE A 196 -21.04 -7.44 -11.53
CA ILE A 196 -19.98 -7.27 -12.54
C ILE A 196 -18.91 -8.36 -12.40
N ALA A 197 -18.50 -8.68 -11.17
CA ALA A 197 -17.51 -9.73 -10.93
C ALA A 197 -18.02 -11.11 -11.41
N VAL A 198 -19.28 -11.44 -11.16
CA VAL A 198 -19.91 -12.69 -11.64
C VAL A 198 -19.97 -12.71 -13.17
N LEU A 199 -20.41 -11.61 -13.79
CA LEU A 199 -20.49 -11.51 -15.26
C LEU A 199 -19.12 -11.67 -15.92
N GLY A 200 -18.07 -11.06 -15.33
CA GLY A 200 -16.69 -11.23 -15.76
C GLY A 200 -16.20 -12.66 -15.64
N ALA A 201 -16.38 -13.29 -14.47
CA ALA A 201 -15.99 -14.68 -14.23
C ALA A 201 -16.68 -15.68 -15.18
N ARG A 202 -17.90 -15.36 -15.62
CA ARG A 202 -18.68 -16.14 -16.59
C ARG A 202 -18.39 -15.78 -18.05
N GLY A 203 -17.52 -14.81 -18.32
CA GLY A 203 -17.17 -14.38 -19.68
C GLY A 203 -18.37 -13.82 -20.46
N ASP A 204 -19.32 -13.15 -19.80
CA ASP A 204 -20.58 -12.73 -20.43
C ASP A 204 -20.39 -11.61 -21.47
N GLN A 205 -20.40 -12.00 -22.75
CA GLN A 205 -20.32 -11.08 -23.88
C GLN A 205 -21.52 -10.13 -23.96
N GLY A 206 -22.70 -10.54 -23.48
CA GLY A 206 -23.91 -9.72 -23.56
C GLY A 206 -23.91 -8.52 -22.60
N SER A 207 -23.00 -8.49 -21.62
CA SER A 207 -22.81 -7.34 -20.72
C SER A 207 -21.58 -6.51 -21.04
N LEU A 208 -20.79 -6.89 -22.06
CA LEU A 208 -19.51 -6.26 -22.35
C LEU A 208 -19.64 -4.76 -22.66
N GLU A 209 -20.61 -4.35 -23.46
CA GLU A 209 -20.84 -2.94 -23.78
C GLU A 209 -21.15 -2.09 -22.54
N LEU A 210 -21.95 -2.63 -21.61
CA LEU A 210 -22.25 -1.95 -20.35
C LEU A 210 -21.01 -1.87 -19.45
N ILE A 211 -20.24 -2.95 -19.34
CA ILE A 211 -19.02 -3.00 -18.54
C ILE A 211 -17.97 -2.03 -19.10
N LEU A 212 -17.79 -1.98 -20.43
CA LEU A 212 -16.90 -1.02 -21.10
C LEU A 212 -17.34 0.42 -20.82
N ARG A 213 -18.63 0.72 -20.93
CA ARG A 213 -19.16 2.06 -20.64
C ARG A 213 -18.87 2.47 -19.20
N ILE A 214 -19.11 1.59 -18.23
CA ILE A 214 -18.81 1.86 -16.82
C ILE A 214 -17.31 2.06 -16.62
N PHE A 215 -16.48 1.17 -17.17
CA PHE A 215 -15.02 1.23 -17.06
C PHE A 215 -14.44 2.57 -17.56
N GLU A 216 -14.89 3.05 -18.72
CA GLU A 216 -14.32 4.23 -19.38
C GLU A 216 -14.84 5.56 -18.83
N SER A 217 -15.99 5.58 -18.14
CA SER A 217 -16.69 6.84 -17.85
C SER A 217 -17.40 6.95 -16.51
N HIS A 218 -17.40 5.91 -15.66
CA HIS A 218 -18.05 6.00 -14.35
C HIS A 218 -17.26 6.90 -13.38
N PRO A 219 -17.92 7.74 -12.57
CA PRO A 219 -17.25 8.63 -11.62
C PRO A 219 -16.71 7.93 -10.36
N ASP A 220 -17.10 6.69 -10.10
CA ASP A 220 -16.61 5.90 -8.97
C ASP A 220 -15.57 4.88 -9.41
N ASP A 221 -14.31 5.07 -9.00
CA ASP A 221 -13.21 4.18 -9.36
C ASP A 221 -13.36 2.77 -8.75
N ARG A 222 -14.10 2.62 -7.65
CA ARG A 222 -14.36 1.29 -7.06
C ARG A 222 -15.17 0.43 -8.02
N LEU A 223 -16.07 1.03 -8.80
CA LEU A 223 -16.83 0.30 -9.83
C LEU A 223 -15.97 0.04 -11.06
N ARG A 224 -15.19 1.04 -11.52
CA ARG A 224 -14.26 0.88 -12.64
C ARG A 224 -13.24 -0.23 -12.38
N LEU A 225 -12.70 -0.30 -11.17
CA LEU A 225 -11.78 -1.36 -10.74
C LEU A 225 -12.40 -2.76 -10.89
N ARG A 226 -13.69 -2.90 -10.54
CA ARG A 226 -14.40 -4.17 -10.74
C ARG A 226 -14.65 -4.46 -12.21
N CYS A 227 -14.93 -3.45 -13.03
CA CYS A 227 -14.99 -3.62 -14.47
C CYS A 227 -13.64 -4.03 -15.05
N ALA A 228 -12.52 -3.47 -14.58
CA ALA A 228 -11.18 -3.86 -15.04
C ALA A 228 -10.91 -5.36 -14.81
N HIS A 229 -11.24 -5.88 -13.62
CA HIS A 229 -11.18 -7.31 -13.34
C HIS A 229 -12.09 -8.14 -14.25
N ALA A 230 -13.32 -7.68 -14.50
CA ALA A 230 -14.24 -8.37 -15.37
C ALA A 230 -13.74 -8.40 -16.83
N LEU A 231 -13.26 -7.27 -17.34
CA LEU A 231 -12.68 -7.15 -18.68
C LEU A 231 -11.44 -8.05 -18.84
N ALA A 232 -10.61 -8.16 -17.80
CA ALA A 232 -9.44 -9.04 -17.82
C ALA A 232 -9.81 -10.53 -17.88
N ALA A 233 -10.99 -10.90 -17.35
CA ALA A 233 -11.53 -12.26 -17.41
C ALA A 233 -12.28 -12.56 -18.72
N ILE A 234 -12.83 -11.53 -19.38
CA ILE A 234 -13.55 -11.67 -20.64
C ILE A 234 -12.57 -11.79 -21.81
N SER A 235 -12.55 -12.94 -22.47
CA SER A 235 -11.74 -13.18 -23.67
C SER A 235 -12.33 -12.51 -24.93
N ASP A 236 -12.49 -11.19 -24.93
CA ASP A 236 -12.94 -10.38 -26.09
C ASP A 236 -11.85 -9.34 -26.48
N PRO A 237 -11.53 -9.18 -27.78
CA PRO A 237 -10.57 -8.19 -28.25
C PRO A 237 -10.89 -6.74 -27.85
N ARG A 238 -12.16 -6.35 -27.75
CA ARG A 238 -12.59 -5.01 -27.31
C ARG A 238 -12.29 -4.79 -25.83
N ALA A 239 -12.52 -5.80 -24.98
CA ALA A 239 -12.17 -5.75 -23.56
C ALA A 239 -10.66 -5.55 -23.41
N THR A 240 -9.89 -6.29 -24.21
CA THR A 240 -8.43 -6.20 -24.22
C THR A 240 -7.94 -4.84 -24.69
N ALA A 241 -8.49 -4.31 -25.79
CA ALA A 241 -8.13 -3.00 -26.30
C ALA A 241 -8.47 -1.87 -25.30
N ALA A 242 -9.54 -2.03 -24.51
CA ALA A 242 -9.88 -1.09 -23.44
C ALA A 242 -8.87 -1.12 -22.29
N LEU A 243 -8.44 -2.30 -21.86
CA LEU A 243 -7.39 -2.43 -20.85
C LEU A 243 -6.04 -1.92 -21.36
N ASP A 244 -5.65 -2.23 -22.60
CA ASP A 244 -4.35 -1.81 -23.16
C ASP A 244 -4.23 -0.26 -23.22
N ARG A 245 -5.34 0.47 -23.37
CA ARG A 245 -5.37 1.95 -23.26
C ARG A 245 -5.19 2.48 -21.84
N ARG A 246 -5.27 1.62 -20.82
CA ARG A 246 -5.28 1.97 -19.40
C ARG A 246 -4.08 1.40 -18.64
N TRP A 247 -2.97 1.13 -19.31
CA TRP A 247 -1.70 0.77 -18.65
C TRP A 247 -1.16 1.90 -17.75
N ALA A 248 -1.53 3.14 -18.06
CA ALA A 248 -1.28 4.32 -17.25
C ALA A 248 -2.62 5.04 -17.00
N ASP A 249 -3.40 4.54 -16.06
CA ASP A 249 -4.60 5.18 -15.54
C ASP A 249 -4.26 6.03 -14.30
N ALA A 250 -5.06 7.06 -14.03
CA ALA A 250 -4.93 7.85 -12.81
C ALA A 250 -5.11 6.99 -11.53
N ASP A 251 -5.89 5.91 -11.61
CA ASP A 251 -5.95 4.88 -10.58
C ASP A 251 -4.86 3.81 -10.80
N SER A 252 -3.91 3.71 -9.87
CA SER A 252 -2.78 2.77 -9.96
C SER A 252 -3.21 1.29 -9.89
N SER A 253 -4.35 0.98 -9.27
CA SER A 253 -4.89 -0.38 -9.22
C SER A 253 -5.45 -0.79 -10.57
N ILE A 254 -6.11 0.12 -11.29
CA ILE A 254 -6.54 -0.11 -12.68
C ILE A 254 -5.33 -0.34 -13.58
N SER A 255 -4.30 0.50 -13.48
CA SER A 255 -3.03 0.33 -14.21
C SER A 255 -2.41 -1.04 -13.96
N THR A 256 -2.36 -1.48 -12.69
CA THR A 256 -1.83 -2.79 -12.29
C THR A 256 -2.61 -3.94 -12.93
N ILE A 257 -3.96 -3.87 -12.94
CA ILE A 257 -4.80 -4.90 -13.57
C ILE A 257 -4.58 -4.91 -15.09
N ALA A 258 -4.55 -3.74 -15.72
CA ALA A 258 -4.40 -3.62 -17.16
C ALA A 258 -3.04 -4.15 -17.65
N VAL A 259 -1.95 -3.75 -16.98
CA VAL A 259 -0.60 -4.26 -17.28
C VAL A 259 -0.50 -5.76 -17.01
N ARG A 260 -1.07 -6.25 -15.91
CA ARG A 260 -1.12 -7.70 -15.61
C ARG A 260 -1.89 -8.48 -16.68
N ALA A 261 -3.03 -7.98 -17.12
CA ALA A 261 -3.80 -8.59 -18.20
C ALA A 261 -3.00 -8.60 -19.51
N GLY A 262 -2.31 -7.51 -19.84
CA GLY A 262 -1.43 -7.41 -21.01
C GLY A 262 -0.26 -8.39 -20.98
N LEU A 263 0.36 -8.57 -19.82
CA LEU A 263 1.45 -9.52 -19.57
C LEU A 263 0.98 -10.98 -19.67
N LEU A 264 -0.08 -11.35 -18.95
CA LEU A 264 -0.51 -12.75 -18.80
C LEU A 264 -1.34 -13.27 -19.98
N ARG A 265 -1.84 -12.39 -20.85
CA ARG A 265 -2.57 -12.78 -22.08
C ARG A 265 -1.75 -13.70 -22.97
N ASP A 266 -0.48 -13.36 -23.16
CA ASP A 266 0.50 -14.19 -23.86
C ASP A 266 1.90 -13.71 -23.45
N VAL A 267 2.47 -14.45 -22.50
CA VAL A 267 3.74 -14.15 -21.88
C VAL A 267 4.88 -14.17 -22.91
N ALA A 268 4.82 -15.06 -23.90
CA ALA A 268 5.88 -15.24 -24.90
C ALA A 268 6.04 -14.02 -25.83
N THR A 269 5.00 -13.20 -25.97
CA THR A 269 5.04 -11.96 -26.76
C THR A 269 4.94 -10.70 -25.91
N ALA A 270 4.91 -10.83 -24.58
CA ALA A 270 4.74 -9.71 -23.66
C ALA A 270 5.84 -8.65 -23.83
N TRP A 271 7.10 -9.05 -23.99
CA TRP A 271 8.19 -8.10 -24.23
C TRP A 271 7.92 -7.18 -25.42
N SER A 272 7.48 -7.73 -26.54
CA SER A 272 7.19 -6.94 -27.75
C SER A 272 6.08 -5.91 -27.53
N ARG A 273 5.10 -6.19 -26.65
CA ARG A 273 4.04 -5.23 -26.32
C ARG A 273 4.56 -4.03 -25.53
N PHE A 274 5.49 -4.26 -24.61
CA PHE A 274 6.07 -3.20 -23.77
C PHE A 274 7.35 -2.59 -24.36
N ALA A 275 7.84 -3.10 -25.48
CA ALA A 275 9.13 -2.74 -26.06
C ALA A 275 9.28 -1.24 -26.35
N ALA A 276 8.21 -0.56 -26.78
CA ALA A 276 8.25 0.87 -27.03
C ALA A 276 8.60 1.66 -25.75
N HIS A 277 7.93 1.33 -24.65
CA HIS A 277 8.14 1.98 -23.34
C HIS A 277 9.51 1.62 -22.75
N THR A 278 9.90 0.35 -22.76
CA THR A 278 11.21 -0.07 -22.23
C THR A 278 12.37 0.55 -23.03
N THR A 279 12.25 0.63 -24.36
CA THR A 279 13.24 1.29 -25.22
C THR A 279 13.33 2.78 -24.95
N ALA A 280 12.20 3.46 -24.71
CA ALA A 280 12.18 4.87 -24.38
C ALA A 280 12.91 5.17 -23.07
N ILE A 281 12.69 4.34 -22.03
CA ILE A 281 13.41 4.41 -20.75
C ILE A 281 14.92 4.16 -20.95
N MET A 282 15.32 3.07 -21.63
CA MET A 282 16.74 2.78 -21.88
C MET A 282 17.46 3.89 -22.64
N SER A 283 16.75 4.53 -23.57
CA SER A 283 17.29 5.62 -24.39
C SER A 283 17.25 6.99 -23.69
N ARG A 284 16.73 7.06 -22.45
CA ARG A 284 16.53 8.29 -21.67
C ARG A 284 15.68 9.36 -22.38
N VAL A 285 14.74 8.92 -23.21
CA VAL A 285 13.76 9.76 -23.91
C VAL A 285 12.32 9.45 -23.48
N GLY A 286 12.15 8.61 -22.46
CA GLY A 286 10.87 8.24 -21.90
C GLY A 286 10.14 9.43 -21.28
N THR A 287 8.82 9.43 -21.43
CA THR A 287 7.91 10.32 -20.73
C THR A 287 7.61 9.77 -19.33
N HIS A 288 6.96 10.59 -18.48
CA HIS A 288 6.46 10.11 -17.19
C HIS A 288 5.44 8.97 -17.34
N VAL A 289 4.73 8.90 -18.48
CA VAL A 289 3.81 7.81 -18.81
C VAL A 289 4.58 6.51 -19.04
N ASP A 290 5.68 6.56 -19.79
CA ASP A 290 6.55 5.38 -19.99
C ASP A 290 7.09 4.87 -18.66
N VAL A 291 7.52 5.77 -17.77
CA VAL A 291 7.99 5.43 -16.42
C VAL A 291 6.89 4.73 -15.63
N ALA A 292 5.67 5.27 -15.60
CA ALA A 292 4.55 4.69 -14.86
C ALA A 292 4.18 3.28 -15.37
N ILE A 293 4.13 3.08 -16.69
CA ILE A 293 3.83 1.78 -17.30
C ILE A 293 4.92 0.77 -16.95
N VAL A 294 6.19 1.13 -17.14
CA VAL A 294 7.32 0.23 -16.89
C VAL A 294 7.47 -0.10 -15.41
N ALA A 295 7.32 0.88 -14.51
CA ALA A 295 7.34 0.64 -13.07
C ALA A 295 6.21 -0.32 -12.66
N THR A 296 5.00 -0.12 -13.19
CA THR A 296 3.85 -1.02 -12.94
C THR A 296 4.11 -2.42 -13.48
N LEU A 297 4.74 -2.55 -14.65
CA LEU A 297 5.11 -3.85 -15.22
C LEU A 297 6.10 -4.61 -14.33
N LEU A 298 7.17 -3.94 -13.87
CA LEU A 298 8.16 -4.54 -12.98
C LEU A 298 7.53 -4.93 -11.63
N TYR A 299 6.66 -4.08 -11.09
CA TYR A 299 5.88 -4.38 -9.88
C TYR A 299 4.94 -5.58 -10.05
N VAL A 300 4.28 -5.72 -11.21
CA VAL A 300 3.45 -6.88 -11.54
C VAL A 300 4.30 -8.15 -11.66
N LEU A 301 5.47 -8.06 -12.32
CA LEU A 301 6.40 -9.18 -12.46
C LEU A 301 6.93 -9.67 -11.11
N HIS A 302 7.13 -8.75 -10.15
CA HIS A 302 7.48 -9.04 -8.77
C HIS A 302 6.36 -9.79 -8.02
N GLY A 303 5.09 -9.60 -8.41
CA GLY A 303 3.91 -10.20 -7.75
C GLY A 303 3.02 -9.19 -7.04
N GLY A 304 3.44 -7.92 -6.98
CA GLY A 304 2.77 -6.83 -6.29
C GLY A 304 2.92 -6.90 -4.77
N PHE A 305 1.83 -6.68 -4.03
CA PHE A 305 1.77 -6.77 -2.56
C PHE A 305 1.74 -8.22 -2.03
N SER A 306 1.61 -9.21 -2.90
CA SER A 306 1.54 -10.62 -2.51
C SER A 306 2.79 -11.35 -2.98
N PRO A 307 3.22 -12.41 -2.25
CA PRO A 307 4.29 -13.27 -2.71
C PRO A 307 4.06 -13.72 -4.14
N ARG A 308 5.14 -13.78 -4.91
CA ARG A 308 5.14 -14.21 -6.30
C ARG A 308 4.57 -15.63 -6.41
N ARG A 309 3.42 -15.77 -7.06
CA ARG A 309 2.73 -17.06 -7.24
C ARG A 309 2.49 -17.31 -8.73
N PHE A 310 3.53 -17.73 -9.43
CA PHE A 310 3.40 -18.29 -10.78
C PHE A 310 3.69 -19.80 -10.71
N PRO A 311 2.96 -20.64 -11.47
CA PRO A 311 3.39 -22.01 -11.67
C PRO A 311 4.79 -22.00 -12.32
N PRO A 312 5.69 -22.94 -11.99
CA PRO A 312 7.06 -22.95 -12.52
C PRO A 312 7.13 -22.83 -14.05
N ASP A 313 6.22 -23.51 -14.76
CA ASP A 313 6.18 -23.53 -16.23
C ASP A 313 5.47 -22.30 -16.84
N GLY A 314 4.84 -21.46 -16.01
CA GLY A 314 4.11 -20.26 -16.41
C GLY A 314 4.71 -18.96 -15.88
N ASP A 315 5.92 -19.03 -15.32
CA ASP A 315 6.62 -17.89 -14.75
C ASP A 315 7.09 -16.93 -15.86
N PRO A 316 6.63 -15.65 -15.86
CA PRO A 316 7.02 -14.68 -16.88
C PRO A 316 8.51 -14.39 -16.98
N LEU A 317 9.27 -14.50 -15.89
CA LEU A 317 10.72 -14.26 -15.90
C LEU A 317 11.49 -15.44 -16.47
N VAL A 318 10.92 -16.65 -16.42
CA VAL A 318 11.48 -17.85 -17.05
C VAL A 318 11.18 -17.85 -18.55
N ILE A 319 9.92 -17.58 -18.91
CA ILE A 319 9.47 -17.57 -20.32
C ILE A 319 10.08 -16.39 -21.09
N GLU A 320 10.20 -15.23 -20.44
CA GLU A 320 10.69 -13.99 -21.06
C GLU A 320 11.85 -13.37 -20.23
N PRO A 321 13.07 -13.92 -20.34
CA PRO A 321 14.21 -13.48 -19.53
C PRO A 321 14.68 -12.06 -19.84
N ARG A 322 14.23 -11.45 -20.95
CA ARG A 322 14.56 -10.05 -21.28
C ARG A 322 14.06 -9.06 -20.23
N PHE A 323 13.00 -9.39 -19.49
CA PHE A 323 12.55 -8.55 -18.37
C PHE A 323 13.59 -8.48 -17.24
N VAL A 324 14.28 -9.58 -16.97
CA VAL A 324 15.36 -9.62 -15.96
C VAL A 324 16.57 -8.81 -16.45
N ASP A 325 17.00 -9.03 -17.70
CA ASP A 325 18.08 -8.25 -18.32
C ASP A 325 17.76 -6.75 -18.35
N PHE A 326 16.50 -6.38 -18.59
CA PHE A 326 16.06 -5.00 -18.54
C PHE A 326 16.08 -4.44 -17.11
N ALA A 327 15.51 -5.14 -16.15
CA ALA A 327 15.45 -4.71 -14.76
C ALA A 327 16.85 -4.44 -14.20
N VAL A 328 17.82 -5.32 -14.45
CA VAL A 328 19.21 -5.08 -14.01
C VAL A 328 19.82 -3.85 -14.67
N GLN A 329 19.54 -3.56 -15.94
CA GLN A 329 20.05 -2.36 -16.63
C GLN A 329 19.44 -1.06 -16.08
N VAL A 330 18.18 -1.08 -15.65
CA VAL A 330 17.47 0.11 -15.14
C VAL A 330 17.41 0.17 -13.60
N ARG A 331 18.10 -0.72 -12.88
CA ARG A 331 18.08 -0.78 -11.40
C ARG A 331 18.54 0.49 -10.67
N HIS A 332 19.12 1.44 -11.39
CA HIS A 332 19.57 2.75 -10.87
C HIS A 332 18.85 3.92 -11.55
N ASP A 333 17.82 3.66 -12.34
CA ASP A 333 16.97 4.71 -12.90
C ASP A 333 16.12 5.35 -11.80
N ASP A 334 15.96 6.67 -11.83
CA ASP A 334 15.25 7.43 -10.79
C ASP A 334 13.74 7.16 -10.80
N GLY A 335 13.17 6.77 -11.94
CA GLY A 335 11.74 6.53 -12.10
C GLY A 335 11.32 5.07 -11.94
N VAL A 336 12.12 4.13 -12.48
CA VAL A 336 11.77 2.70 -12.49
C VAL A 336 12.69 1.82 -11.63
N GLY A 337 13.77 2.38 -11.08
CA GLY A 337 14.82 1.63 -10.38
C GLY A 337 14.32 0.91 -9.13
N ASP A 338 13.41 1.51 -8.36
CA ASP A 338 12.82 0.87 -7.16
C ASP A 338 12.04 -0.40 -7.54
N ALA A 339 11.15 -0.32 -8.53
CA ALA A 339 10.40 -1.48 -9.00
C ALA A 339 11.31 -2.55 -9.65
N ALA A 340 12.37 -2.13 -10.35
CA ALA A 340 13.35 -3.04 -10.91
C ALA A 340 14.12 -3.80 -9.82
N ARG A 341 14.53 -3.10 -8.75
CA ARG A 341 15.21 -3.68 -7.59
C ARG A 341 14.31 -4.69 -6.87
N MET A 342 13.05 -4.33 -6.60
CA MET A 342 12.08 -5.28 -6.04
C MET A 342 12.01 -6.57 -6.87
N LEU A 343 11.86 -6.46 -8.19
CA LEU A 343 11.83 -7.63 -9.07
C LEU A 343 13.10 -8.48 -8.97
N LEU A 344 14.27 -7.85 -8.88
CA LEU A 344 15.56 -8.52 -8.80
C LEU A 344 15.81 -9.17 -7.43
N GLU A 345 15.16 -8.71 -6.35
CA GLU A 345 15.22 -9.37 -5.02
C GLU A 345 14.59 -10.76 -5.02
N GLU A 346 13.67 -11.04 -5.97
CA GLU A 346 13.02 -12.35 -6.11
C GLU A 346 13.92 -13.40 -6.79
N LEU A 347 15.08 -13.00 -7.32
CA LEU A 347 15.99 -13.91 -8.00
C LEU A 347 16.97 -14.58 -7.03
N PRO A 348 17.37 -15.84 -7.31
CA PRO A 348 18.49 -16.46 -6.61
C PRO A 348 19.75 -15.58 -6.63
N ARG A 349 20.43 -15.49 -5.48
CA ARG A 349 21.57 -14.59 -5.27
C ARG A 349 22.70 -14.81 -6.29
N ASP A 350 23.00 -16.05 -6.62
CA ASP A 350 24.02 -16.43 -7.60
C ASP A 350 23.68 -15.94 -9.01
N GLN A 351 22.42 -16.12 -9.44
CA GLN A 351 21.93 -15.57 -10.70
C GLN A 351 22.03 -14.05 -10.72
N LEU A 352 21.67 -13.40 -9.61
CA LEU A 352 21.73 -11.96 -9.49
C LEU A 352 23.15 -11.41 -9.60
N LEU A 353 24.12 -12.04 -8.92
CA LEU A 353 25.53 -11.63 -9.00
C LEU A 353 26.06 -11.72 -10.43
N ALA A 354 25.72 -12.79 -11.17
CA ALA A 354 26.10 -12.94 -12.57
C ALA A 354 25.49 -11.83 -13.46
N LEU A 355 24.26 -11.39 -13.18
CA LEU A 355 23.62 -10.29 -13.91
C LEU A 355 24.27 -8.94 -13.61
N ILE A 356 24.64 -8.67 -12.36
CA ILE A 356 25.34 -7.44 -11.97
C ILE A 356 26.71 -7.37 -12.65
N GLU A 357 27.44 -8.49 -12.71
CA GLU A 357 28.72 -8.58 -13.41
C GLU A 357 28.55 -8.35 -14.92
N LYS A 358 27.49 -8.90 -15.52
CA LYS A 358 27.14 -8.70 -16.94
C LYS A 358 26.77 -7.25 -17.25
N TYR A 359 26.15 -6.53 -16.31
CA TYR A 359 25.69 -5.15 -16.48
C TYR A 359 26.22 -4.24 -15.35
N PRO A 360 27.54 -3.96 -15.34
CA PRO A 360 28.15 -3.17 -14.28
C PRO A 360 27.64 -1.73 -14.27
N ARG A 361 27.54 -1.14 -13.07
CA ARG A 361 27.16 0.26 -12.92
C ARG A 361 28.25 1.17 -13.50
N VAL A 362 27.89 1.99 -14.47
CA VAL A 362 28.78 3.07 -14.95
C VAL A 362 28.64 4.26 -14.01
N VAL A 363 29.59 4.41 -13.09
CA VAL A 363 29.67 5.60 -12.23
C VAL A 363 30.22 6.76 -13.06
N LYS A 364 29.42 7.81 -13.25
CA LYS A 364 29.94 9.05 -13.85
C LYS A 364 30.83 9.75 -12.83
N VAL A 365 32.08 10.00 -13.21
CA VAL A 365 32.97 10.86 -12.43
C VAL A 365 32.42 12.28 -12.50
N ALA A 366 32.10 12.87 -11.35
CA ALA A 366 31.63 14.25 -11.28
C ALA A 366 32.75 15.22 -11.72
N ALA A 367 32.37 16.30 -12.40
CA ALA A 367 33.32 17.36 -12.73
C ALA A 367 33.77 18.07 -11.44
N ALA A 368 34.99 18.63 -11.46
CA ALA A 368 35.50 19.43 -10.36
C ALA A 368 34.64 20.70 -10.19
N VAL A 369 34.15 20.93 -8.98
CA VAL A 369 33.30 22.09 -8.62
C VAL A 369 34.15 23.09 -7.81
N PRO A 370 34.15 24.39 -8.13
CA PRO A 370 34.90 25.38 -7.36
C PRO A 370 34.27 25.61 -5.98
N VAL A 371 35.11 25.99 -5.00
CA VAL A 371 34.65 26.43 -3.68
C VAL A 371 33.87 27.75 -3.82
N PRO A 372 32.74 27.95 -3.11
CA PRO A 372 32.01 29.21 -3.11
C PRO A 372 32.91 30.38 -2.68
N THR A 373 32.76 31.54 -3.31
CA THR A 373 33.58 32.73 -2.99
C THR A 373 33.36 33.24 -1.57
N ARG A 374 32.19 32.95 -0.99
CA ARG A 374 31.81 33.31 0.38
C ARG A 374 31.65 32.04 1.19
N ALA A 375 32.67 31.69 1.97
CA ALA A 375 32.72 30.44 2.75
C ALA A 375 32.56 30.64 4.28
N ASP A 376 32.20 31.86 4.74
CA ASP A 376 32.04 32.20 6.16
C ASP A 376 30.65 31.81 6.72
N PHE A 377 30.14 30.64 6.35
CA PHE A 377 28.75 30.22 6.61
C PHE A 377 28.42 30.16 8.12
N LEU A 378 29.32 29.61 8.94
CA LEU A 378 29.13 29.52 10.38
C LEU A 378 29.06 30.90 11.03
N ALA A 379 30.03 31.77 10.71
CA ALA A 379 30.08 33.12 11.26
C ALA A 379 28.86 33.96 10.87
N ARG A 380 28.27 33.71 9.70
CA ARG A 380 27.01 34.33 9.27
C ARG A 380 25.82 33.76 10.04
N TYR A 381 25.75 32.43 10.13
CA TYR A 381 24.67 31.75 10.85
C TYR A 381 24.61 32.18 12.33
N GLU A 382 25.76 32.27 12.99
CA GLU A 382 25.88 32.73 14.38
C GLU A 382 25.49 34.20 14.56
N ARG A 383 25.69 35.05 13.54
CA ARG A 383 25.20 36.44 13.50
C ARG A 383 23.70 36.59 13.20
N GLY A 384 22.98 35.48 13.02
CA GLY A 384 21.54 35.50 12.75
C GLY A 384 21.17 35.32 11.28
N GLU A 385 22.12 35.21 10.35
CA GLU A 385 21.83 34.95 8.93
C GLU A 385 21.46 33.47 8.72
N HIS A 386 20.26 33.05 9.13
CA HIS A 386 19.85 31.64 9.08
C HIS A 386 19.72 31.06 7.67
N ALA A 387 19.50 31.92 6.68
CA ALA A 387 19.55 31.56 5.26
C ALA A 387 20.91 31.00 4.82
N ALA A 388 21.98 31.17 5.61
CA ALA A 388 23.28 30.56 5.35
C ALA A 388 23.21 29.03 5.24
N TRP A 389 22.29 28.36 5.96
CA TRP A 389 22.08 26.91 5.79
C TRP A 389 21.50 26.56 4.42
N ASP A 390 20.51 27.33 3.96
CA ASP A 390 19.83 27.06 2.70
C ASP A 390 20.77 27.33 1.52
N GLU A 391 21.59 28.39 1.62
CA GLU A 391 22.69 28.68 0.69
C GLU A 391 23.71 27.55 0.66
N LEU A 392 24.11 27.04 1.81
CA LEU A 392 25.08 25.94 1.92
C LEU A 392 24.55 24.65 1.26
N CYS A 393 23.25 24.35 1.39
CA CYS A 393 22.61 23.23 0.70
C CYS A 393 22.67 23.36 -0.84
N THR A 394 22.78 24.57 -1.39
CA THR A 394 23.00 24.77 -2.84
C THR A 394 24.43 24.45 -3.28
N HIS A 395 25.36 24.30 -2.33
CA HIS A 395 26.77 23.99 -2.57
C HIS A 395 27.13 22.53 -2.25
N ALA A 396 26.15 21.64 -2.26
CA ALA A 396 26.32 20.22 -1.94
C ALA A 396 27.42 19.52 -2.76
N ASP A 397 27.55 19.83 -4.05
CA ASP A 397 28.63 19.29 -4.88
C ASP A 397 30.03 19.72 -4.39
N ALA A 398 30.16 20.99 -3.99
CA ALA A 398 31.42 21.52 -3.44
C ALA A 398 31.71 20.91 -2.07
N ILE A 399 30.69 20.74 -1.21
CA ILE A 399 30.82 20.09 0.10
C ILE A 399 31.36 18.66 -0.07
N ALA A 400 30.87 17.91 -1.06
CA ALA A 400 31.34 16.56 -1.33
C ALA A 400 32.79 16.47 -1.83
N GLN A 401 33.33 17.55 -2.41
CA GLN A 401 34.67 17.59 -3.01
C GLN A 401 35.72 18.31 -2.15
N HIS A 402 35.31 19.20 -1.24
CA HIS A 402 36.21 20.08 -0.47
C HIS A 402 36.07 19.85 1.03
N PRO A 403 37.05 19.19 1.69
CA PRO A 403 36.99 18.87 3.12
C PRO A 403 36.75 20.06 4.03
N ASP A 404 37.35 21.23 3.73
CA ASP A 404 37.18 22.44 4.55
C ASP A 404 35.73 22.93 4.54
N LEU A 405 35.05 22.86 3.39
CA LEU A 405 33.65 23.24 3.27
C LEU A 405 32.73 22.21 3.92
N ALA A 406 33.10 20.92 3.91
CA ALA A 406 32.38 19.88 4.66
C ALA A 406 32.46 20.10 6.18
N LEU A 407 33.63 20.50 6.69
CA LEU A 407 33.81 20.88 8.10
C LEU A 407 32.96 22.11 8.45
N GLU A 408 32.95 23.13 7.58
CA GLU A 408 32.10 24.31 7.74
C GLU A 408 30.61 23.92 7.80
N ALA A 409 30.16 23.02 6.92
CA ALA A 409 28.78 22.52 6.92
C ALA A 409 28.41 21.75 8.19
N ALA A 410 29.29 20.88 8.68
CA ALA A 410 29.11 20.20 9.95
C ALA A 410 29.03 21.19 11.13
N ALA A 411 29.84 22.26 11.10
CA ALA A 411 29.82 23.27 12.15
C ALA A 411 28.52 24.09 12.14
N VAL A 412 28.04 24.52 10.96
CA VAL A 412 26.74 25.20 10.81
C VAL A 412 25.60 24.28 11.28
N ALA A 413 25.59 23.01 10.86
CA ALA A 413 24.59 22.04 11.30
C ALA A 413 24.62 21.85 12.83
N GLY A 414 25.79 21.78 13.46
CA GLY A 414 25.92 21.73 14.91
C GLY A 414 25.34 22.98 15.60
N ALA A 415 25.59 24.18 15.07
CA ALA A 415 25.00 25.42 15.59
C ALA A 415 23.47 25.45 15.44
N LEU A 416 22.96 24.96 14.31
CA LEU A 416 21.53 24.80 14.05
C LEU A 416 20.89 23.82 15.04
N MET A 417 21.51 22.66 15.26
CA MET A 417 20.96 21.62 16.12
C MET A 417 21.00 21.98 17.61
N ARG A 418 21.95 22.83 18.05
CA ARG A 418 21.90 23.43 19.40
C ARG A 418 20.65 24.30 19.60
N ARG A 419 20.24 25.05 18.56
CA ARG A 419 19.01 25.84 18.60
C ARG A 419 17.77 24.95 18.60
N VAL A 420 17.76 23.89 17.80
CA VAL A 420 16.70 22.86 17.83
C VAL A 420 16.54 22.27 19.23
N ARG A 421 17.64 21.86 19.88
CA ARG A 421 17.63 21.34 21.25
C ARG A 421 17.08 22.35 22.25
N ASN A 422 17.49 23.62 22.16
CA ASN A 422 16.95 24.67 23.01
C ASN A 422 15.43 24.85 22.82
N ASN A 423 14.96 24.92 21.56
CA ASN A 423 13.54 25.04 21.25
C ASN A 423 12.75 23.83 21.75
N ALA A 424 13.29 22.62 21.60
CA ALA A 424 12.67 21.41 22.08
C ALA A 424 12.48 21.43 23.60
N ASN A 425 13.52 21.83 24.33
CA ASN A 425 13.46 21.94 25.79
C ASN A 425 12.40 22.95 26.25
N ILE A 426 12.21 24.05 25.53
CA ILE A 426 11.20 25.05 25.90
C ILE A 426 9.78 24.52 25.63
N VAL A 427 9.53 23.95 24.45
CA VAL A 427 8.22 23.34 24.13
C VAL A 427 7.88 22.26 25.15
N ARG A 428 8.82 21.36 25.41
CA ARG A 428 8.69 20.28 26.41
C ARG A 428 8.36 20.83 27.80
N SER A 429 9.12 21.81 28.28
CA SER A 429 8.89 22.44 29.58
C SER A 429 7.52 23.10 29.67
N THR A 430 7.06 23.71 28.57
CA THR A 430 5.75 24.36 28.51
C THR A 430 4.61 23.34 28.51
N LEU A 431 4.75 22.23 27.79
CA LEU A 431 3.81 21.12 27.82
C LEU A 431 3.69 20.54 29.25
N ILE A 432 4.82 20.26 29.90
CA ILE A 432 4.86 19.75 31.28
C ILE A 432 4.22 20.74 32.26
N ALA A 433 4.54 22.04 32.16
CA ALA A 433 3.92 23.08 32.97
C ALA A 433 2.41 23.19 32.72
N GLY A 434 1.95 22.84 31.51
CA GLY A 434 0.54 22.72 31.14
C GLY A 434 -0.16 21.45 31.63
N GLY A 435 0.54 20.58 32.35
CA GLY A 435 0.03 19.31 32.89
C GLY A 435 0.24 18.11 31.98
N ALA A 436 0.88 18.28 30.82
CA ALA A 436 1.09 17.20 29.86
C ALA A 436 2.19 16.22 30.33
N LYS A 437 1.91 14.93 30.27
CA LYS A 437 2.90 13.86 30.42
C LYS A 437 3.54 13.57 29.07
N VAL A 438 4.83 13.88 28.92
CA VAL A 438 5.57 13.69 27.67
C VAL A 438 6.60 12.56 27.79
N ALA A 439 6.78 11.79 26.71
CA ALA A 439 7.72 10.68 26.65
C ALA A 439 9.16 11.11 26.91
N SER A 440 9.93 10.23 27.56
CA SER A 440 11.35 10.43 27.76
C SER A 440 12.11 10.51 26.44
N GLU A 441 13.09 11.40 26.37
CA GLU A 441 14.00 11.49 25.24
C GLU A 441 15.26 10.67 25.53
N CYS A 442 15.84 10.08 24.48
CA CYS A 442 17.20 9.57 24.45
C CYS A 442 18.21 10.72 24.50
N GLU A 443 19.31 10.48 25.20
CA GLU A 443 20.48 11.36 25.24
C GLU A 443 21.15 11.47 23.85
N PRO A 444 21.97 12.53 23.62
CA PRO A 444 22.76 12.66 22.41
C PRO A 444 23.66 11.45 22.15
N ALA A 445 23.70 11.03 20.88
CA ALA A 445 24.44 9.87 20.44
C ALA A 445 25.95 10.05 20.58
N SER A 446 26.63 9.07 21.15
CA SER A 446 28.08 8.97 21.10
C SER A 446 28.55 8.53 19.71
N THR A 447 29.83 8.72 19.42
CA THR A 447 30.43 8.18 18.19
C THR A 447 30.31 6.66 18.11
N GLY A 448 30.33 5.97 19.26
CA GLY A 448 30.16 4.51 19.31
C GLY A 448 28.76 4.07 18.89
N ASP A 449 27.72 4.82 19.29
CA ASP A 449 26.33 4.50 18.99
C ASP A 449 26.06 4.56 17.48
N LEU A 450 26.63 5.55 16.79
CA LEU A 450 26.46 5.73 15.34
C LEU A 450 27.40 4.86 14.49
N ALA A 451 28.46 4.29 15.08
CA ALA A 451 29.50 3.59 14.33
C ALA A 451 28.96 2.38 13.55
N ARG A 452 28.03 1.61 14.14
CA ARG A 452 27.42 0.45 13.47
C ARG A 452 26.61 0.90 12.26
N LEU A 453 25.72 1.88 12.43
CA LEU A 453 24.91 2.41 11.34
C LEU A 453 25.81 2.93 10.21
N ILE A 454 26.81 3.77 10.53
CA ILE A 454 27.75 4.32 9.55
C ILE A 454 28.52 3.21 8.81
N GLY A 455 28.92 2.14 9.52
CA GLY A 455 29.55 0.98 8.90
C GLY A 455 28.64 0.27 7.87
N VAL A 456 27.33 0.23 8.15
CA VAL A 456 26.32 -0.45 7.32
C VAL A 456 25.76 0.42 6.19
N VAL A 457 25.67 1.74 6.34
CA VAL A 457 25.03 2.62 5.33
C VAL A 457 25.99 3.62 4.70
N GLY A 458 27.18 3.80 5.26
CA GLY A 458 28.11 4.86 4.88
C GLY A 458 27.93 6.13 5.72
N PRO A 459 28.55 7.26 5.31
CA PRO A 459 28.41 8.52 6.00
C PRO A 459 26.95 8.97 6.09
N LEU A 460 26.55 9.47 7.26
CA LEU A 460 25.23 10.05 7.44
C LEU A 460 25.15 11.45 6.81
N PRO A 461 23.95 11.88 6.40
CA PRO A 461 23.71 13.28 6.04
C PRO A 461 24.15 14.24 7.14
N VAL A 462 24.74 15.38 6.77
CA VAL A 462 25.33 16.35 7.71
C VAL A 462 24.33 16.79 8.78
N ALA A 463 23.09 17.12 8.40
CA ALA A 463 22.05 17.50 9.34
C ALA A 463 21.64 16.36 10.29
N LEU A 464 21.56 15.12 9.80
CA LEU A 464 21.14 13.97 10.61
C LEU A 464 22.22 13.59 11.63
N ASP A 465 23.50 13.55 11.24
CA ASP A 465 24.62 13.31 12.16
C ASP A 465 24.67 14.40 13.25
N ALA A 466 24.56 15.67 12.86
CA ALA A 466 24.52 16.79 13.81
C ALA A 466 23.30 16.71 14.75
N PHE A 467 22.14 16.28 14.23
CA PHE A 467 20.93 16.11 15.02
C PHE A 467 21.16 15.05 16.10
N TRP A 468 21.57 13.84 15.77
CA TRP A 468 21.73 12.80 16.79
C TRP A 468 22.85 13.11 17.79
N ARG A 469 23.95 13.75 17.37
CA ARG A 469 25.06 14.13 18.27
C ARG A 469 24.75 15.29 19.21
N THR A 470 23.79 16.14 18.86
CA THR A 470 23.50 17.37 19.63
C THR A 470 22.14 17.28 20.32
N VAL A 471 21.17 16.68 19.65
CA VAL A 471 19.78 16.60 20.03
C VAL A 471 19.51 15.21 20.64
N GLY A 472 19.94 14.12 20.01
CA GLY A 472 19.61 12.76 20.46
C GLY A 472 18.24 12.34 19.95
N SER A 473 17.16 12.73 20.62
CA SER A 473 15.78 12.50 20.17
C SER A 473 14.84 13.62 20.61
N ILE A 474 13.67 13.74 19.99
CA ILE A 474 12.61 14.64 20.46
C ILE A 474 11.35 13.81 20.62
N ALA A 475 10.62 13.94 21.73
CA ALA A 475 9.39 13.19 21.93
C ALA A 475 8.36 14.06 22.68
N PHE A 476 7.48 14.70 21.92
CA PHE A 476 6.31 15.41 22.46
C PHE A 476 5.06 14.54 22.51
N VAL A 477 5.16 13.24 22.24
CA VAL A 477 4.10 12.25 22.43
C VAL A 477 3.89 11.90 23.92
N PRO A 478 2.76 11.30 24.31
CA PRO A 478 2.51 10.83 25.67
C PRO A 478 3.59 9.87 26.20
N GLY A 479 3.95 10.01 27.48
CA GLY A 479 5.09 9.30 28.06
C GLY A 479 4.84 7.99 28.79
N ASP A 480 3.60 7.50 28.82
CA ASP A 480 3.25 6.23 29.45
C ASP A 480 2.81 5.17 28.42
N SER A 481 2.53 3.95 28.91
CA SER A 481 2.10 2.82 28.06
C SER A 481 0.77 3.06 27.35
N THR A 482 0.01 4.08 27.77
CA THR A 482 -1.18 4.54 27.08
C THR A 482 -0.77 5.67 26.15
N ARG A 483 -0.33 5.31 24.94
CA ARG A 483 0.24 6.18 23.89
C ARG A 483 -0.64 7.38 23.44
N TYR A 484 -1.77 7.61 24.11
CA TYR A 484 -2.84 8.57 23.79
C TYR A 484 -3.20 9.49 24.96
N ASP A 485 -2.70 9.25 26.18
CA ASP A 485 -3.10 10.04 27.35
C ASP A 485 -2.00 11.03 27.74
N TYR A 486 -2.18 12.29 27.37
CA TYR A 486 -1.32 13.38 27.88
C TYR A 486 -1.57 13.66 29.37
N GLY A 487 -2.51 12.97 30.02
CA GLY A 487 -3.02 13.26 31.35
C GLY A 487 -4.04 14.40 31.32
N SER A 488 -4.44 14.88 32.50
CA SER A 488 -5.30 16.07 32.65
C SER A 488 -4.54 17.35 32.28
N CYS A 489 -4.09 17.45 31.04
CA CYS A 489 -3.51 18.66 30.50
C CYS A 489 -4.64 19.59 30.06
N SER A 490 -4.45 20.89 30.29
CA SER A 490 -5.50 21.90 30.05
C SER A 490 -6.04 21.94 28.60
N LEU A 491 -5.35 21.33 27.65
CA LEU A 491 -5.73 21.33 26.23
C LEU A 491 -6.67 20.17 25.89
N GLU A 492 -6.44 18.98 26.44
CA GLU A 492 -7.35 17.85 26.28
C GLU A 492 -8.66 18.06 27.03
N ASP A 493 -8.62 18.70 28.20
CA ASP A 493 -9.82 19.13 28.94
C ASP A 493 -10.68 20.12 28.15
N GLU A 494 -10.09 20.86 27.19
CA GLU A 494 -10.78 21.77 26.27
C GLU A 494 -11.25 21.08 24.97
N GLY A 495 -11.09 19.74 24.87
CA GLY A 495 -11.50 18.94 23.72
C GLY A 495 -10.52 18.97 22.53
N LEU A 496 -9.29 19.46 22.72
CA LEU A 496 -8.23 19.37 21.71
C LEU A 496 -7.40 18.09 21.93
N SER A 497 -7.52 17.12 21.03
CA SER A 497 -6.64 15.96 21.02
C SER A 497 -5.25 16.36 20.49
N LEU A 498 -4.26 16.46 21.37
CA LEU A 498 -2.90 16.84 20.99
C LEU A 498 -2.26 15.80 20.06
N ILE A 499 -2.55 14.52 20.27
CA ILE A 499 -2.04 13.43 19.43
C ILE A 499 -2.53 13.54 17.98
N ALA A 500 -3.74 14.09 17.77
CA ALA A 500 -4.30 14.34 16.44
C ALA A 500 -3.66 15.55 15.72
N LEU A 501 -2.78 16.30 16.40
CA LEU A 501 -2.03 17.43 15.84
C LEU A 501 -0.59 17.06 15.43
N ASP A 502 -0.28 15.76 15.37
CA ASP A 502 1.03 15.22 15.00
C ASP A 502 2.17 15.81 15.84
N PRO A 503 2.18 15.59 17.17
CA PRO A 503 3.24 16.08 18.03
C PRO A 503 4.62 15.66 17.50
N LEU A 504 5.58 16.59 17.52
CA LEU A 504 6.93 16.35 17.02
C LEU A 504 7.56 15.19 17.80
N GLU A 505 7.91 14.16 17.05
CA GLU A 505 8.63 13.00 17.50
C GLU A 505 9.75 12.75 16.49
N VAL A 506 10.96 12.54 16.99
CA VAL A 506 12.12 12.09 16.23
C VAL A 506 12.84 11.08 17.12
N CYS A 507 12.86 9.82 16.67
CA CYS A 507 13.48 8.70 17.33
C CYS A 507 15.00 8.89 17.50
N GLY A 508 15.53 8.29 18.56
CA GLY A 508 16.97 8.22 18.80
C GLY A 508 17.70 7.34 17.78
N PRO A 509 19.04 7.22 17.90
CA PRO A 509 19.88 6.51 16.95
C PRO A 509 19.81 4.97 17.05
N ASP A 510 19.07 4.41 18.03
CA ASP A 510 18.96 2.95 18.15
C ASP A 510 18.05 2.39 17.07
N VAL A 511 18.68 1.85 16.04
CA VAL A 511 18.03 1.24 14.87
C VAL A 511 18.53 -0.18 14.64
N SER A 512 18.91 -0.86 15.73
CA SER A 512 19.56 -2.16 15.70
C SER A 512 18.72 -3.24 14.99
N GLU A 513 17.40 -3.24 15.20
CA GLU A 513 16.46 -4.16 14.56
C GLU A 513 16.38 -3.90 13.05
N ILE A 514 16.18 -2.64 12.65
CA ILE A 514 16.10 -2.24 11.24
C ILE A 514 17.42 -2.56 10.50
N ILE A 515 18.57 -2.32 11.15
CA ILE A 515 19.89 -2.68 10.61
C ILE A 515 19.99 -4.20 10.41
N GLN A 516 19.58 -5.00 11.40
CA GLN A 516 19.66 -6.45 11.32
C GLN A 516 18.83 -7.00 10.15
N ASP A 517 17.61 -6.49 9.97
CA ASP A 517 16.74 -6.87 8.86
C ASP A 517 17.36 -6.48 7.50
N TYR A 518 17.94 -5.29 7.40
CA TYR A 518 18.64 -4.84 6.20
C TYR A 518 19.88 -5.68 5.89
N GLU A 519 20.71 -5.99 6.89
CA GLU A 519 21.87 -6.89 6.74
C GLU A 519 21.44 -8.30 6.29
N ALA A 520 20.34 -8.83 6.84
CA ALA A 520 19.77 -10.11 6.45
C ALA A 520 19.30 -10.08 4.97
N ARG A 521 18.63 -9.00 4.54
CA ARG A 521 18.24 -8.82 3.13
C ARG A 521 19.46 -8.74 2.21
N ILE A 522 20.51 -8.02 2.59
CA ILE A 522 21.77 -7.97 1.82
C ILE A 522 22.41 -9.36 1.74
N ALA A 523 22.40 -10.14 2.82
CA ALA A 523 22.94 -11.48 2.84
C ALA A 523 22.14 -12.44 1.96
N ALA A 524 20.81 -12.28 1.88
CA ALA A 524 19.95 -13.06 1.00
C ALA A 524 20.07 -12.65 -0.48
N SER A 525 20.41 -11.38 -0.76
CA SER A 525 20.45 -10.78 -2.09
C SER A 525 21.80 -10.07 -2.36
N HIS A 526 21.78 -8.84 -2.85
CA HIS A 526 22.95 -8.00 -3.05
C HIS A 526 22.63 -6.55 -2.66
N ARG A 527 23.61 -5.83 -2.10
CA ARG A 527 23.41 -4.45 -1.59
C ARG A 527 22.89 -3.48 -2.65
N GLU A 528 23.35 -3.59 -3.90
CA GLU A 528 22.84 -2.75 -5.00
C GLU A 528 21.36 -3.02 -5.32
N ILE A 529 20.85 -4.19 -4.97
CA ILE A 529 19.49 -4.63 -5.26
C ILE A 529 18.55 -4.37 -4.11
N VAL A 530 18.99 -4.61 -2.87
CA VAL A 530 18.22 -4.22 -1.68
C VAL A 530 17.96 -2.70 -1.67
N GLY A 531 18.87 -1.92 -2.28
CA GLY A 531 18.70 -0.48 -2.44
C GLY A 531 19.19 0.30 -1.21
N GLY A 532 18.61 1.48 -0.99
CA GLY A 532 18.88 2.28 0.20
C GLY A 532 18.29 1.65 1.46
N PHE A 533 18.95 1.86 2.58
CA PHE A 533 18.42 1.65 3.92
C PHE A 533 17.39 2.75 4.23
N SER A 534 16.13 2.38 4.45
CA SER A 534 15.10 3.31 4.94
C SER A 534 15.24 3.44 6.45
N LEU A 535 15.70 4.60 6.91
CA LEU A 535 15.76 4.96 8.31
C LEU A 535 14.42 5.55 8.75
N ASP A 536 13.62 4.77 9.44
CA ASP A 536 12.38 5.23 10.07
C ASP A 536 12.74 6.10 11.28
N PHE A 537 12.79 7.42 11.09
CA PHE A 537 13.26 8.36 12.13
C PHE A 537 12.11 8.96 12.94
N ALA A 538 10.85 8.81 12.50
CA ALA A 538 9.68 9.23 13.27
C ALA A 538 8.42 8.45 12.85
N PRO A 539 7.52 8.10 13.78
CA PRO A 539 6.18 7.64 13.41
C PRO A 539 5.42 8.72 12.63
N ASP A 540 4.57 8.31 11.69
CA ASP A 540 3.66 9.24 11.02
C ASP A 540 2.50 9.64 11.95
N PHE A 541 1.69 10.61 11.50
CA PHE A 541 0.56 11.09 12.29
C PHE A 541 -0.53 10.02 12.54
N LEU A 542 -0.59 8.95 11.73
CA LEU A 542 -1.55 7.85 11.90
C LEU A 542 -1.08 6.86 12.96
N HIS A 543 0.18 6.45 12.92
CA HIS A 543 0.80 5.57 13.91
C HIS A 543 0.78 6.18 15.31
N LYS A 544 0.99 7.49 15.41
CA LYS A 544 0.81 8.23 16.68
C LYS A 544 -0.60 8.07 17.26
N GLN A 545 -1.60 7.85 16.41
CA GLN A 545 -3.01 7.66 16.79
C GLN A 545 -3.46 6.18 16.84
N ASP A 546 -2.54 5.21 16.77
CA ASP A 546 -2.84 3.76 16.61
C ASP A 546 -3.58 3.39 15.34
N ILE A 547 -3.61 4.28 14.36
CA ILE A 547 -4.30 4.02 13.10
C ILE A 547 -3.30 3.36 12.17
N SER A 548 -3.51 2.07 11.89
CA SER A 548 -2.77 1.37 10.84
C SER A 548 -3.13 1.97 9.47
N GLY A 549 -2.14 2.38 8.67
CA GLY A 549 -2.42 2.79 7.29
C GLY A 549 -1.34 3.50 6.50
N GLY A 550 -0.36 4.14 7.13
CA GLY A 550 0.73 4.86 6.44
C GLY A 550 2.11 4.28 6.75
N PRO A 551 3.15 4.52 5.92
CA PRO A 551 4.53 4.30 6.33
C PRO A 551 4.99 5.37 7.33
N PRO A 552 5.92 5.05 8.25
CA PRO A 552 6.54 6.07 9.12
C PRO A 552 7.30 7.11 8.29
N TYR A 553 7.57 8.27 8.88
CA TYR A 553 8.46 9.24 8.24
C TYR A 553 9.88 8.67 8.22
N ALA A 554 10.51 8.71 7.04
CA ALA A 554 11.76 8.02 6.81
C ALA A 554 12.81 8.89 6.10
N ILE A 555 14.07 8.52 6.26
CA ILE A 555 15.22 9.07 5.52
C ILE A 555 15.93 7.93 4.81
N GLU A 556 16.21 8.06 3.52
CA GLU A 556 16.94 7.03 2.78
C GLU A 556 18.46 7.20 2.91
N LEU A 557 19.16 6.10 3.21
CA LEU A 557 20.60 6.04 3.41
C LEU A 557 21.26 4.94 2.54
N PRO A 558 22.35 5.23 1.81
CA PRO A 558 22.94 6.54 1.62
C PRO A 558 21.98 7.47 0.84
N PRO A 559 22.14 8.79 0.99
CA PRO A 559 21.29 9.77 0.32
C PRO A 559 21.34 9.63 -1.21
N ARG A 560 20.19 9.74 -1.89
CA ARG A 560 20.09 9.65 -3.37
C ARG A 560 20.78 10.80 -4.10
N SER A 561 20.90 11.96 -3.46
CA SER A 561 21.51 13.16 -4.03
C SER A 561 22.54 13.77 -3.09
N LEU A 562 23.47 14.55 -3.64
CA LEU A 562 24.45 15.27 -2.83
C LEU A 562 23.76 16.31 -1.93
N ARG A 563 22.66 16.92 -2.38
CA ARG A 563 21.86 17.82 -1.55
C ARG A 563 21.30 17.08 -0.33
N ALA A 564 20.73 15.89 -0.52
CA ALA A 564 20.24 15.04 0.56
C ALA A 564 21.36 14.54 1.49
N ALA A 565 22.61 14.54 1.04
CA ALA A 565 23.78 14.28 1.89
C ALA A 565 24.12 15.44 2.84
N VAL A 566 23.61 16.65 2.59
CA VAL A 566 23.73 17.78 3.50
C VAL A 566 22.49 17.85 4.40
N ASP A 567 21.31 17.88 3.79
CA ASP A 567 20.02 17.96 4.47
C ASP A 567 19.06 16.95 3.84
N PRO A 568 18.80 15.79 4.49
CA PRO A 568 18.10 14.68 3.86
C PRO A 568 16.62 14.99 3.66
N ASP A 569 16.05 14.49 2.57
CA ASP A 569 14.62 14.52 2.32
C ASP A 569 13.88 13.64 3.34
N VAL A 570 12.75 14.14 3.85
CA VAL A 570 11.86 13.41 4.75
C VAL A 570 10.78 12.72 3.92
N MET A 571 10.95 11.43 3.70
CA MET A 571 10.01 10.61 2.96
C MET A 571 8.71 10.44 3.74
N PHE A 572 7.60 10.35 2.99
CA PHE A 572 6.24 10.13 3.49
C PHE A 572 5.65 11.23 4.37
N GLU A 573 6.42 12.26 4.66
CA GLU A 573 5.96 13.47 5.33
C GLU A 573 5.24 14.38 4.32
N ARG A 574 4.09 14.94 4.74
CA ARG A 574 3.13 15.61 3.85
C ARG A 574 3.61 16.93 3.25
N HIS A 575 4.63 17.57 3.83
CA HIS A 575 5.18 18.82 3.31
C HIS A 575 6.29 18.60 2.28
N GLN A 576 6.75 17.36 2.07
CA GLN A 576 7.77 17.00 1.07
C GLN A 576 9.03 17.86 1.23
N THR A 577 9.54 17.91 2.46
CA THR A 577 10.62 18.81 2.86
C THR A 577 11.86 18.02 3.32
N THR A 578 12.95 18.73 3.58
CA THR A 578 14.14 18.17 4.23
C THR A 578 13.97 18.07 5.76
N LEU A 579 14.88 17.37 6.45
CA LEU A 579 14.88 17.24 7.91
C LEU A 579 14.86 18.60 8.61
N VAL A 580 15.73 19.53 8.19
CA VAL A 580 15.73 20.88 8.78
C VAL A 580 14.44 21.63 8.45
N GLY A 581 13.88 21.46 7.25
CA GLY A 581 12.60 22.05 6.89
C GLY A 581 11.43 21.50 7.71
N TYR A 582 11.41 20.20 7.99
CA TYR A 582 10.43 19.57 8.88
C TYR A 582 10.53 20.12 10.30
N LEU A 583 11.74 20.23 10.85
CA LEU A 583 11.97 20.83 12.17
C LEU A 583 11.53 22.30 12.20
N ARG A 584 11.81 23.09 11.15
CA ARG A 584 11.33 24.48 11.01
C ARG A 584 9.81 24.54 11.11
N ILE A 585 9.11 23.71 10.35
CA ILE A 585 7.65 23.63 10.35
C ILE A 585 7.16 23.27 11.75
N ALA A 586 7.67 22.20 12.34
CA ALA A 586 7.24 21.76 13.67
C ALA A 586 7.41 22.85 14.73
N PHE A 587 8.58 23.52 14.81
CA PHE A 587 8.80 24.58 15.80
C PHE A 587 8.03 25.87 15.51
N ALA A 588 7.78 26.21 14.24
CA ALA A 588 6.90 27.34 13.89
C ALA A 588 5.48 27.14 14.45
N TRP A 589 5.09 25.89 14.70
CA TRP A 589 3.80 25.49 15.26
C TRP A 589 3.90 24.89 16.67
N GLY A 590 4.93 25.26 17.43
CA GLY A 590 5.05 24.86 18.84
C GLY A 590 5.19 23.36 19.07
N GLY A 591 5.72 22.63 18.08
CA GLY A 591 5.88 21.18 18.10
C GLY A 591 4.74 20.40 17.44
N PHE A 592 3.81 21.05 16.72
CA PHE A 592 2.62 20.40 16.13
C PHE A 592 2.49 20.71 14.62
N PRO A 593 3.28 20.05 13.75
CA PRO A 593 3.30 20.28 12.31
C PRO A 593 1.94 20.14 11.60
N LEU A 594 0.93 19.41 12.10
CA LEU A 594 -0.38 19.41 11.41
C LEU A 594 -1.12 20.75 11.47
N LEU A 595 -0.67 21.70 12.30
CA LEU A 595 -1.23 23.05 12.34
C LEU A 595 -0.80 23.92 11.16
N SER A 596 0.21 23.55 10.36
CA SER A 596 0.48 24.22 9.09
C SER A 596 -0.61 23.89 8.07
N VAL A 597 -1.72 24.60 8.18
CA VAL A 597 -2.74 24.65 7.13
C VAL A 597 -2.14 25.38 5.91
N ALA A 598 -1.76 24.60 4.90
CA ALA A 598 -1.37 24.98 3.53
C ALA A 598 0.08 25.42 3.26
N SER A 599 0.58 24.87 2.15
CA SER A 599 1.83 25.07 1.40
C SER A 599 2.33 26.52 1.29
N LEU A 600 3.27 26.92 2.14
CA LEU A 600 4.18 28.03 1.86
C LEU A 600 5.62 27.61 2.22
N PRO A 601 6.61 27.86 1.35
CA PRO A 601 8.01 27.53 1.64
C PRO A 601 8.56 28.46 2.75
N PHE A 602 9.10 27.89 3.82
CA PHE A 602 9.71 28.63 4.94
C PHE A 602 11.24 28.72 4.77
N THR A 603 11.78 29.92 4.62
CA THR A 603 13.23 30.18 4.39
C THR A 603 14.04 30.46 5.67
N GLU A 604 13.44 30.43 6.87
CA GLU A 604 14.15 30.70 8.13
C GLU A 604 13.62 29.86 9.31
N ILE A 605 14.50 29.39 10.23
CA ILE A 605 14.13 29.00 11.61
C ILE A 605 13.92 30.30 12.39
N GLY A 606 12.81 30.99 12.14
CA GLY A 606 12.40 32.15 12.93
C GLY A 606 11.48 31.72 14.06
N PHE A 607 11.76 32.17 15.30
CA PHE A 607 10.68 32.48 16.23
C PHE A 607 9.91 33.64 15.61
N ASN A 608 8.84 33.38 14.86
CA ASN A 608 8.10 34.46 14.21
C ASN A 608 6.95 34.93 15.10
N GLU A 609 7.22 35.99 15.84
CA GLU A 609 6.18 36.90 16.28
C GLU A 609 5.34 37.33 15.06
N ARG A 610 4.02 37.14 15.15
CA ARG A 610 2.99 37.72 14.26
C ARG A 610 2.82 37.08 12.86
N ALA A 611 2.16 35.91 12.78
CA ALA A 611 1.17 35.64 11.71
C ALA A 611 0.29 34.38 11.91
N ALA A 612 0.79 33.32 12.56
CA ALA A 612 0.29 31.97 12.30
C ALA A 612 -1.07 31.53 12.92
N PHE A 613 -1.85 32.39 13.57
CA PHE A 613 -3.18 32.00 14.09
C PHE A 613 -4.32 32.88 13.60
N ARG A 614 -4.05 33.84 12.71
CA ARG A 614 -5.12 34.51 11.97
C ARG A 614 -5.46 33.65 10.76
N GLY A 615 -6.43 32.74 10.92
CA GLY A 615 -6.96 32.01 9.77
C GLY A 615 -7.60 30.67 10.05
N VAL A 616 -7.43 30.08 11.23
CA VAL A 616 -8.20 28.87 11.60
C VAL A 616 -9.68 29.29 11.64
N LYS A 617 -10.45 28.85 10.64
CA LYS A 617 -11.91 29.02 10.61
C LYS A 617 -12.56 27.75 11.14
N GLY A 618 -13.72 27.89 11.77
CA GLY A 618 -14.45 26.77 12.36
C GLY A 618 -14.16 26.58 13.86
N PRO A 619 -14.58 25.45 14.46
CA PRO A 619 -14.61 25.26 15.91
C PRO A 619 -13.23 25.30 16.59
N TRP A 620 -12.15 25.17 15.82
CA TRP A 620 -10.77 25.11 16.31
C TRP A 620 -10.08 26.48 16.42
N ALA A 621 -10.73 27.57 15.98
CA ALA A 621 -10.13 28.91 15.95
C ALA A 621 -9.74 29.44 17.34
N ALA A 622 -10.69 29.42 18.29
CA ALA A 622 -10.49 29.95 19.63
C ALA A 622 -9.54 29.08 20.49
N PRO A 623 -9.62 27.74 20.47
CA PRO A 623 -8.64 26.89 21.15
C PRO A 623 -7.21 27.06 20.63
N ALA A 624 -7.02 27.13 19.31
CA ALA A 624 -5.69 27.36 18.72
C ALA A 624 -5.12 28.73 19.15
N GLU A 625 -5.94 29.79 19.14
CA GLU A 625 -5.50 31.13 19.57
C GLU A 625 -5.21 31.20 21.08
N ARG A 626 -5.92 30.42 21.92
CA ARG A 626 -5.60 30.29 23.35
C ARG A 626 -4.30 29.53 23.59
N LEU A 627 -4.08 28.41 22.90
CA LEU A 627 -2.83 27.65 22.96
C LEU A 627 -1.65 28.53 22.54
N ARG A 628 -1.79 29.27 21.43
CA ARG A 628 -0.81 30.30 21.04
C ARG A 628 -0.57 31.31 22.14
N ALA A 629 -1.64 31.93 22.68
CA ALA A 629 -1.51 32.99 23.66
C ALA A 629 -0.92 32.51 25.00
N LYS A 630 -0.97 31.20 25.28
CA LYS A 630 -0.32 30.56 26.44
C LYS A 630 1.14 30.26 26.14
N LEU A 631 1.43 29.57 25.03
CA LEU A 631 2.80 29.30 24.56
C LEU A 631 3.60 30.60 24.38
N CYS A 632 3.05 31.62 23.73
CA CYS A 632 3.74 32.90 23.52
C CYS A 632 3.92 33.74 24.80
N ARG A 633 3.07 33.62 25.82
CA ARG A 633 3.21 34.42 27.05
C ARG A 633 4.41 33.99 27.90
N ASP A 634 4.66 32.68 27.95
CA ASP A 634 5.72 32.11 28.78
C ASP A 634 7.07 32.06 28.03
N LEU A 635 7.05 32.19 26.69
CA LEU A 635 8.24 32.24 25.83
C LEU A 635 8.84 33.65 25.64
N LEU A 636 8.07 34.73 25.87
CA LEU A 636 8.46 36.12 25.55
C LEU A 636 8.99 36.92 26.76
N SER A 637 9.41 36.26 27.85
CA SER A 637 10.13 36.93 28.94
C SER A 637 11.66 36.92 28.79
N PHE A 638 12.20 36.61 27.59
CA PHE A 638 13.65 36.64 27.28
C PHE A 638 13.97 37.17 25.89
#